data_AF-A0A847RU29-F1
#
_entry.id   AF-A0A847RU29-F1
#
_cell.length_a   1.000
_cell.length_b   1.000
_cell.length_c   1.000
_cell.angle_alpha   90.00
_cell.angle_beta   90.00
_cell.angle_gamma   90.00
#
_symmetry.space_group_name_H-M   'P 1'
#
loop_
_entity.id
_entity.type
_entity.pdbx_description
1 polymer ?
#
loop_
_entity_poly.entity_id
_entity_poly.type
_entity_poly.pdbx_seq_one_letter_code
_entity_poly.pdbx_strand_id
1 'polypeptide(L)'
;MRFGCHPSLYFHSVMKYFLSLQLFCWLSIASMGVPMDKNTVVDITRYGAVGDGKTLNTAAIQQAIDACAAKGGGRVRVPAGTWLTGTLLLKNNVLLLVEENATLLGSPDIKDYQIVDGFKDGLGQQMGYALIGAVDVNNTGITGKGTIDGQGKLVRASGGHDRRPFLVRFVRCRQVNVSDIHLQGPTAWTMHFFHCTNILTEKVTIRSRGLGNNDGIDIDCCEKVVIRDCDIDSGDDAICFKTTSPYPCRDVTVSNIKINTGEGAIKFGTESAGNFENIQISHIDVAFAREGGIKLFSVDGSQLRNINISDVKMDKVNMPVIIRLGSRLKTFREGDAQQEVGSISHISIKNVTVKHGTWTGMLISGIPGHYIDGITLDNIHINVPGEGTAADARVKLEERERDYPEIKMFGKQIPAYALYIRHAKNIRFHNITYTCDQPEARPAVIASDIEQVQLLNWTLPGNTGKEPLVRIADSKTVELKAVKHPENGQLLQLEGVARDITVDGTVAAAPPIAPLWKEFVAARKNNTVPTLPDFSYAGYHFSESPLPELTGKKKFDVTQFGAVPNDDQYDDDAIQRAVDAAAANPGGGIVFFPKGKFLLAPDEDNKKQILITSSNIILQGSGSQEGGTEIYQDKKRINDRQFLFRPAANRQQRLTTITANASRETFAVQVADASQLQPGQDVIIKHRSEAYTKWYFDPLPLKAQWTRLFGDDGGMQVQEIHTIEKINGNTITFKNPLHLDIHLIDGKPFELVAYNSIEECGITGIRFSSNWKSYPEDFVHHKNEIHDYAWEAIGMEYVKNSWIRDCVFQDWNEGVNIRAGYQVTVQNVTFIGKKGHASVHARTGYGVLIKQCYFNGAQHHGPGTGYSAAGTVITQCALGTDQNFDSHSGQPYATLFDDIRGGVFYNLGGPEPGHPHHGKQLVLWNFRHSSAKDQHYNFWDMERRRNYTIAAPILEGFQADSKVTVDNAGINELPGQSVAPASLFEAQLALRLYGKDITN
;
A
#
# COMPACT_ATOMS: atom_id res chain seq x y z
N MET A 1 44.06 34.81 -13.86
CA MET A 1 44.64 35.18 -15.17
C MET A 1 43.75 34.62 -16.26
N ARG A 2 43.33 35.47 -17.21
CA ARG A 2 43.00 35.30 -18.66
C ARG A 2 42.62 33.88 -19.16
N PHE A 3 41.68 33.60 -20.07
CA PHE A 3 40.68 34.26 -20.96
C PHE A 3 40.51 33.27 -22.15
N GLY A 4 39.31 33.14 -22.74
CA GLY A 4 39.08 32.60 -24.10
C GLY A 4 37.86 31.64 -24.20
N CYS A 5 36.65 32.12 -24.54
CA CYS A 5 36.04 32.27 -25.90
C CYS A 5 35.80 30.92 -26.62
N HIS A 6 34.64 30.55 -27.19
CA HIS A 6 33.47 31.24 -27.77
C HIS A 6 32.25 30.27 -27.81
N PRO A 7 31.01 30.74 -28.07
CA PRO A 7 30.41 30.42 -29.39
C PRO A 7 29.59 31.57 -30.02
N SER A 8 29.41 31.45 -31.33
CA SER A 8 28.64 32.28 -32.28
C SER A 8 27.74 31.32 -33.09
N LEU A 9 26.54 31.59 -33.63
CA LEU A 9 25.90 32.81 -34.15
C LEU A 9 24.37 32.55 -34.31
N TYR A 10 23.53 33.53 -33.90
CA TYR A 10 22.41 34.19 -34.64
C TYR A 10 21.19 33.41 -35.19
N PHE A 11 19.94 33.91 -35.26
CA PHE A 11 19.21 35.11 -34.78
C PHE A 11 17.76 35.01 -35.32
N HIS A 12 16.78 35.67 -34.65
CA HIS A 12 15.59 36.42 -35.13
C HIS A 12 14.47 36.27 -34.08
N SER A 13 13.78 37.30 -33.57
CA SER A 13 13.91 38.75 -33.51
C SER A 13 12.79 39.21 -32.55
N VAL A 14 13.12 39.86 -31.43
CA VAL A 14 12.18 40.54 -30.52
C VAL A 14 12.63 41.99 -30.38
N MET A 15 11.64 42.89 -30.25
CA MET A 15 11.70 44.30 -29.83
C MET A 15 11.97 45.41 -30.87
N LYS A 16 10.97 46.30 -30.99
CA LYS A 16 11.11 47.78 -31.10
C LYS A 16 10.10 48.40 -30.13
N TYR A 17 10.53 48.94 -29.00
CA TYR A 17 10.96 50.33 -28.69
C TYR A 17 9.84 51.25 -28.18
N PHE A 18 9.99 51.62 -26.90
CA PHE A 18 9.40 52.73 -26.17
C PHE A 18 9.86 54.09 -26.72
N LEU A 19 8.95 55.07 -26.83
CA LEU A 19 9.05 56.43 -26.24
C LEU A 19 7.90 57.34 -26.73
N SER A 20 7.00 57.75 -25.82
CA SER A 20 6.47 59.12 -25.77
C SER A 20 5.71 59.33 -24.45
N LEU A 21 6.19 60.32 -23.69
CA LEU A 21 5.76 60.77 -22.38
C LEU A 21 4.42 61.52 -22.40
N GLN A 22 3.65 61.35 -21.31
CA GLN A 22 2.81 62.35 -20.62
C GLN A 22 1.93 63.30 -21.45
N LEU A 23 0.61 63.02 -21.48
CA LEU A 23 -0.47 63.96 -21.13
C LEU A 23 -1.80 63.20 -21.29
N PHE A 24 -2.52 62.95 -20.20
CA PHE A 24 -3.97 63.16 -20.05
C PHE A 24 -4.44 62.54 -18.73
N CYS A 25 -4.47 63.40 -17.72
CA CYS A 25 -5.35 63.28 -16.57
C CYS A 25 -6.82 63.23 -17.02
N TRP A 26 -7.60 62.45 -16.27
CA TRP A 26 -9.02 62.68 -16.02
C TRP A 26 -9.96 62.62 -17.22
N LEU A 27 -10.49 61.42 -17.46
CA LEU A 27 -11.91 61.24 -17.78
C LEU A 27 -12.38 59.93 -17.15
N SER A 28 -12.74 60.03 -15.87
CA SER A 28 -13.74 59.20 -15.24
C SER A 28 -15.07 59.39 -15.98
N ILE A 29 -15.24 58.73 -17.13
CA ILE A 29 -16.60 58.45 -17.60
C ILE A 29 -17.02 57.24 -16.80
N ALA A 30 -17.68 57.51 -15.69
CA ALA A 30 -18.68 56.60 -15.17
C ALA A 30 -19.57 56.24 -16.37
N SER A 31 -19.43 55.02 -16.92
CA SER A 31 -20.52 54.45 -17.69
C SER A 31 -21.65 54.39 -16.67
N MET A 32 -22.55 55.36 -16.75
CA MET A 32 -23.82 55.35 -16.05
C MET A 32 -24.44 53.99 -16.40
N GLY A 33 -24.29 53.02 -15.50
CA GLY A 33 -25.09 51.82 -15.51
C GLY A 33 -26.50 52.34 -15.48
N VAL A 34 -27.22 52.16 -16.58
CA VAL A 34 -28.67 52.37 -16.60
C VAL A 34 -29.19 51.61 -15.37
N PRO A 35 -29.90 52.29 -14.45
CA PRO A 35 -30.43 51.63 -13.27
C PRO A 35 -31.27 50.45 -13.74
N MET A 36 -30.92 49.27 -13.22
CA MET A 36 -31.64 48.01 -13.41
C MET A 36 -33.13 48.23 -13.15
N ASP A 37 -33.99 48.09 -14.17
CA ASP A 37 -35.41 47.90 -13.88
C ASP A 37 -35.61 46.45 -13.42
N LYS A 38 -35.42 46.25 -12.10
CA LYS A 38 -35.64 44.99 -11.39
C LYS A 38 -37.07 44.44 -11.56
N ASN A 39 -37.98 45.17 -12.20
CA ASN A 39 -39.35 44.75 -12.47
C ASN A 39 -39.59 44.25 -13.92
N THR A 40 -38.57 44.23 -14.78
CA THR A 40 -38.75 43.68 -16.13
C THR A 40 -38.97 42.17 -16.06
N VAL A 41 -40.20 41.74 -16.32
CA VAL A 41 -40.60 40.33 -16.42
C VAL A 41 -40.89 39.99 -17.88
N VAL A 42 -40.19 39.00 -18.41
CA VAL A 42 -40.35 38.48 -19.77
C VAL A 42 -40.98 37.10 -19.67
N ASP A 43 -42.25 36.98 -20.07
CA ASP A 43 -43.00 35.73 -20.00
C ASP A 43 -42.75 34.86 -21.25
N ILE A 44 -42.38 33.59 -21.07
CA ILE A 44 -42.07 32.67 -22.17
C ILE A 44 -43.27 32.43 -23.11
N THR A 45 -44.50 32.55 -22.62
CA THR A 45 -45.72 32.36 -23.43
C THR A 45 -45.86 33.41 -24.52
N ARG A 46 -45.29 34.60 -24.32
CA ARG A 46 -45.28 35.68 -25.32
C ARG A 46 -44.34 35.39 -26.49
N TYR A 47 -43.48 34.39 -26.36
CA TYR A 47 -42.54 33.93 -27.40
C TYR A 47 -43.00 32.59 -28.02
N GLY A 48 -44.26 32.20 -27.78
CA GLY A 48 -44.86 31.00 -28.37
C GLY A 48 -44.57 29.70 -27.62
N ALA A 49 -44.08 29.75 -26.38
CA ALA A 49 -43.95 28.55 -25.57
C ALA A 49 -45.33 27.95 -25.23
N VAL A 50 -45.45 26.63 -25.30
CA VAL A 50 -46.67 25.85 -25.00
C VAL A 50 -46.39 24.86 -23.87
N GLY A 51 -47.14 24.98 -22.77
CA GLY A 51 -46.92 24.24 -21.52
C GLY A 51 -47.61 22.87 -21.46
N ASP A 52 -47.60 22.12 -22.55
CA ASP A 52 -48.30 20.83 -22.71
C ASP A 52 -47.43 19.58 -22.40
N GLY A 53 -46.16 19.78 -22.06
CA GLY A 53 -45.16 18.72 -21.82
C GLY A 53 -44.72 17.96 -23.08
N LYS A 54 -45.09 18.41 -24.28
CA LYS A 54 -44.81 17.74 -25.56
C LYS A 54 -44.13 18.65 -26.57
N THR A 55 -44.53 19.91 -26.62
CA THR A 55 -43.97 20.91 -27.52
C THR A 55 -42.55 21.25 -27.09
N LEU A 56 -41.57 21.09 -27.98
CA LEU A 56 -40.18 21.46 -27.69
C LEU A 56 -40.04 22.99 -27.68
N ASN A 57 -39.97 23.56 -26.48
CA ASN A 57 -40.01 25.01 -26.23
C ASN A 57 -38.64 25.69 -26.26
N THR A 58 -37.56 24.98 -26.61
CA THR A 58 -36.18 25.46 -26.49
C THR A 58 -35.96 26.79 -27.21
N ALA A 59 -36.43 26.91 -28.45
CA ALA A 59 -36.31 28.15 -29.21
C ALA A 59 -37.09 29.31 -28.56
N ALA A 60 -38.34 29.07 -28.13
CA ALA A 60 -39.20 30.08 -27.52
C ALA A 60 -38.63 30.58 -26.17
N ILE A 61 -38.17 29.67 -25.33
CA ILE A 61 -37.59 30.01 -24.02
C ILE A 61 -36.24 30.73 -24.21
N GLN A 62 -35.39 30.26 -25.14
CA GLN A 62 -34.12 30.95 -25.43
C GLN A 62 -34.35 32.35 -25.99
N GLN A 63 -35.34 32.56 -26.87
CA GLN A 63 -35.71 33.89 -27.35
C GLN A 63 -36.17 34.81 -26.21
N ALA A 64 -36.94 34.30 -25.24
CA ALA A 64 -37.33 35.06 -24.06
C ALA A 64 -36.11 35.47 -23.21
N ILE A 65 -35.14 34.57 -23.03
CA ILE A 65 -33.86 34.85 -22.35
C ILE A 65 -33.07 35.92 -23.10
N ASP A 66 -32.90 35.77 -24.41
CA ASP A 66 -32.12 36.69 -25.23
C ASP A 66 -32.78 38.09 -25.26
N ALA A 67 -34.12 38.15 -25.37
CA ALA A 67 -34.86 39.40 -25.32
C ALA A 67 -34.83 40.08 -23.95
N CYS A 68 -34.81 39.30 -22.86
CA CYS A 68 -34.62 39.83 -21.52
C CYS A 68 -33.23 40.44 -21.36
N ALA A 69 -32.19 39.74 -21.81
CA ALA A 69 -30.82 40.24 -21.78
C ALA A 69 -30.65 41.52 -22.63
N ALA A 70 -31.24 41.55 -23.84
CA ALA A 70 -31.19 42.70 -24.74
C ALA A 70 -31.85 43.96 -24.15
N LYS A 71 -32.78 43.81 -23.20
CA LYS A 71 -33.43 44.91 -22.47
C LYS A 71 -32.66 45.36 -21.22
N GLY A 72 -31.45 44.86 -21.01
CA GLY A 72 -30.62 45.16 -19.84
C GLY A 72 -30.79 44.19 -18.67
N GLY A 73 -31.56 43.11 -18.85
CA GLY A 73 -31.78 42.08 -17.84
C GLY A 73 -33.16 42.13 -17.20
N GLY A 74 -33.40 41.23 -16.25
CA GLY A 74 -34.70 41.05 -15.60
C GLY A 74 -34.97 39.58 -15.26
N ARG A 75 -36.25 39.23 -15.16
CA ARG A 75 -36.71 37.86 -14.89
C ARG A 75 -37.37 37.27 -16.12
N VAL A 76 -36.92 36.10 -16.54
CA VAL A 76 -37.64 35.27 -17.50
C VAL A 76 -38.58 34.37 -16.73
N ARG A 77 -39.89 34.61 -16.86
CA ARG A 77 -40.94 33.90 -16.13
C ARG A 77 -41.34 32.64 -16.88
N VAL A 78 -41.22 31.50 -16.20
CA VAL A 78 -41.78 30.20 -16.60
C VAL A 78 -43.01 29.95 -15.70
N PRO A 79 -44.23 30.16 -16.20
CA PRO A 79 -45.45 30.00 -15.41
C PRO A 79 -45.81 28.53 -15.18
N ALA A 80 -46.84 28.29 -14.35
CA ALA A 80 -47.42 26.97 -14.15
C ALA A 80 -47.72 26.26 -15.50
N GLY A 81 -47.38 24.97 -15.57
CA GLY A 81 -47.41 24.18 -16.80
C GLY A 81 -46.16 23.30 -16.94
N THR A 82 -46.15 22.44 -17.96
CA THR A 82 -45.01 21.54 -18.24
C THR A 82 -44.35 21.94 -19.56
N TRP A 83 -43.08 22.32 -19.50
CA TRP A 83 -42.38 22.98 -20.61
C TRP A 83 -41.20 22.11 -21.06
N LEU A 84 -41.41 21.29 -22.10
CA LEU A 84 -40.36 20.43 -22.66
C LEU A 84 -39.27 21.29 -23.30
N THR A 85 -37.99 21.03 -23.01
CA THR A 85 -36.86 21.77 -23.59
C THR A 85 -35.57 20.95 -23.64
N GLY A 86 -34.76 21.15 -24.68
CA GLY A 86 -33.31 20.92 -24.68
C GLY A 86 -32.53 22.00 -23.95
N THR A 87 -31.24 22.14 -24.28
CA THR A 87 -30.34 23.07 -23.57
C THR A 87 -30.79 24.53 -23.66
N LEU A 88 -30.85 25.20 -22.50
CA LEU A 88 -31.02 26.65 -22.37
C LEU A 88 -29.73 27.30 -21.87
N LEU A 89 -29.35 28.44 -22.45
CA LEU A 89 -28.19 29.23 -22.03
C LEU A 89 -28.63 30.56 -21.42
N LEU A 90 -28.39 30.73 -20.12
CA LEU A 90 -28.61 31.99 -19.43
C LEU A 90 -27.60 33.05 -19.88
N LYS A 91 -27.96 34.32 -19.66
CA LYS A 91 -27.22 35.51 -20.12
C LYS A 91 -27.03 36.51 -18.98
N ASN A 92 -26.19 37.52 -19.21
CA ASN A 92 -25.93 38.58 -18.26
C ASN A 92 -27.22 39.24 -17.78
N ASN A 93 -27.32 39.43 -16.46
CA ASN A 93 -28.44 40.10 -15.79
C ASN A 93 -29.81 39.40 -15.93
N VAL A 94 -29.84 38.11 -16.30
CA VAL A 94 -31.08 37.34 -16.45
C VAL A 94 -31.24 36.33 -15.32
N LEU A 95 -32.37 36.39 -14.61
CA LEU A 95 -32.81 35.33 -13.68
C LEU A 95 -33.93 34.51 -14.32
N LEU A 96 -33.78 33.19 -14.32
CA LEU A 96 -34.85 32.29 -14.72
C LEU A 96 -35.78 32.04 -13.52
N LEU A 97 -37.00 32.56 -13.57
CA LEU A 97 -38.02 32.39 -12.54
C LEU A 97 -38.94 31.22 -12.92
N VAL A 98 -38.77 30.07 -12.27
CA VAL A 98 -39.61 28.87 -12.45
C VAL A 98 -40.65 28.87 -11.34
N GLU A 99 -41.88 29.25 -11.67
CA GLU A 99 -42.92 29.45 -10.67
C GLU A 99 -43.42 28.14 -10.06
N GLU A 100 -44.13 28.26 -8.95
CA GLU A 100 -44.84 27.13 -8.34
C GLU A 100 -45.75 26.45 -9.38
N ASN A 101 -45.77 25.11 -9.36
CA ASN A 101 -46.49 24.27 -10.34
C ASN A 101 -45.99 24.38 -11.79
N ALA A 102 -44.85 25.04 -12.04
CA ALA A 102 -44.14 24.95 -13.31
C ALA A 102 -43.14 23.78 -13.30
N THR A 103 -43.03 23.06 -14.41
CA THR A 103 -41.99 22.06 -14.63
C THR A 103 -41.25 22.37 -15.92
N LEU A 104 -39.98 22.76 -15.82
CA LEU A 104 -39.06 22.70 -16.96
C LEU A 104 -38.63 21.24 -17.13
N LEU A 105 -39.05 20.64 -18.24
CA LEU A 105 -38.90 19.22 -18.49
C LEU A 105 -37.84 19.00 -19.57
N GLY A 106 -36.77 18.28 -19.25
CA GLY A 106 -35.68 17.98 -20.17
C GLY A 106 -36.11 17.04 -21.29
N SER A 107 -35.76 17.37 -22.54
CA SER A 107 -36.05 16.51 -23.69
C SER A 107 -35.47 15.10 -23.52
N PRO A 108 -36.21 14.02 -23.84
CA PRO A 108 -35.63 12.68 -23.80
C PRO A 108 -34.61 12.42 -24.93
N ASP A 109 -34.48 13.27 -25.95
CA ASP A 109 -33.50 13.11 -27.03
C ASP A 109 -32.17 13.79 -26.67
N ILE A 110 -31.10 13.00 -26.55
CA ILE A 110 -29.74 13.51 -26.29
C ILE A 110 -29.25 14.53 -27.33
N LYS A 111 -29.82 14.56 -28.55
CA LYS A 111 -29.47 15.54 -29.59
C LYS A 111 -29.90 16.96 -29.26
N ASP A 112 -30.86 17.12 -28.34
CA ASP A 112 -31.32 18.43 -27.88
C ASP A 112 -30.38 19.06 -26.84
N TYR A 113 -29.28 18.37 -26.51
CA TYR A 113 -28.30 18.80 -25.54
C TYR A 113 -26.96 19.16 -26.19
N GLN A 114 -26.37 20.25 -25.75
CA GLN A 114 -25.05 20.70 -26.18
C GLN A 114 -24.02 20.66 -25.04
N ILE A 115 -22.74 20.60 -25.41
CA ILE A 115 -21.62 20.73 -24.47
C ILE A 115 -21.51 22.19 -24.01
N VAL A 116 -21.52 22.37 -22.70
CA VAL A 116 -21.30 23.63 -22.00
C VAL A 116 -19.98 23.50 -21.22
N ASP A 117 -18.84 23.80 -21.85
CA ASP A 117 -17.48 23.65 -21.29
C ASP A 117 -17.11 22.19 -20.93
N GLY A 118 -16.44 21.51 -21.86
CA GLY A 118 -16.07 20.09 -21.71
C GLY A 118 -14.77 19.85 -20.91
N PHE A 119 -14.71 18.74 -20.20
CA PHE A 119 -13.55 18.28 -19.43
C PHE A 119 -13.59 16.75 -19.22
N LYS A 120 -12.55 16.15 -18.64
CA LYS A 120 -12.52 14.74 -18.23
C LYS A 120 -12.59 14.61 -16.72
N ASP A 121 -13.40 13.68 -16.21
CA ASP A 121 -13.51 13.41 -14.77
C ASP A 121 -12.35 12.53 -14.23
N GLY A 122 -12.41 12.19 -12.94
CA GLY A 122 -11.47 11.32 -12.23
C GLY A 122 -11.30 9.92 -12.83
N LEU A 123 -12.26 9.46 -13.61
CA LEU A 123 -12.25 8.16 -14.31
C LEU A 123 -11.88 8.30 -15.80
N GLY A 124 -11.70 9.52 -16.29
CA GLY A 124 -11.35 9.82 -17.68
C GLY A 124 -12.56 9.94 -18.62
N GLN A 125 -13.79 9.99 -18.09
CA GLN A 125 -14.99 10.15 -18.89
C GLN A 125 -15.17 11.60 -19.35
N GLN A 126 -15.60 11.78 -20.61
CA GLN A 126 -15.91 13.10 -21.15
C GLN A 126 -17.21 13.65 -20.56
N MET A 127 -17.11 14.84 -19.98
CA MET A 127 -18.22 15.57 -19.35
C MET A 127 -18.46 16.90 -20.08
N GLY A 128 -19.63 17.51 -19.86
CA GLY A 128 -19.89 18.90 -20.29
C GLY A 128 -21.31 19.19 -20.79
N TYR A 129 -22.10 18.19 -21.17
CA TYR A 129 -23.50 18.41 -21.62
C TYR A 129 -24.35 19.01 -20.49
N ALA A 130 -25.31 19.90 -20.77
CA ALA A 130 -26.19 20.44 -19.72
C ALA A 130 -27.62 20.75 -20.21
N LEU A 131 -28.63 20.62 -19.35
CA LEU A 131 -29.99 21.10 -19.62
C LEU A 131 -30.08 22.62 -19.46
N ILE A 132 -29.57 23.16 -18.36
CA ILE A 132 -29.47 24.62 -18.16
C ILE A 132 -28.00 24.97 -17.95
N GLY A 133 -27.50 25.87 -18.80
CA GLY A 133 -26.10 26.30 -18.84
C GLY A 133 -25.93 27.81 -18.69
N ALA A 134 -24.79 28.25 -18.20
CA ALA A 134 -24.31 29.63 -18.32
C ALA A 134 -22.79 29.62 -18.42
N VAL A 135 -22.22 30.45 -19.31
CA VAL A 135 -20.77 30.51 -19.57
C VAL A 135 -20.33 31.96 -19.63
N ASP A 136 -19.39 32.35 -18.77
CA ASP A 136 -18.82 33.71 -18.72
C ASP A 136 -19.90 34.80 -18.49
N VAL A 137 -20.87 34.50 -17.60
CA VAL A 137 -22.04 35.35 -17.31
C VAL A 137 -21.94 36.00 -15.92
N ASN A 138 -22.32 37.27 -15.82
CA ASN A 138 -22.46 38.01 -14.56
C ASN A 138 -23.94 38.27 -14.20
N ASN A 139 -24.26 38.14 -12.90
CA ASN A 139 -25.58 38.43 -12.33
C ASN A 139 -26.69 37.57 -12.97
N THR A 140 -26.68 36.27 -12.70
CA THR A 140 -27.59 35.28 -13.30
C THR A 140 -28.04 34.26 -12.27
N GLY A 141 -29.00 33.40 -12.62
CA GLY A 141 -29.50 32.44 -11.65
C GLY A 141 -30.82 31.78 -12.01
N ILE A 142 -31.27 30.91 -11.11
CA ILE A 142 -32.53 30.18 -11.18
C ILE A 142 -33.27 30.39 -9.86
N THR A 143 -34.53 30.78 -9.91
CA THR A 143 -35.32 31.06 -8.70
C THR A 143 -36.74 30.52 -8.84
N GLY A 144 -37.39 30.25 -7.71
CA GLY A 144 -38.82 29.98 -7.63
C GLY A 144 -39.16 28.50 -7.43
N LYS A 145 -40.38 28.26 -6.92
CA LYS A 145 -40.86 26.98 -6.35
C LYS A 145 -41.18 25.87 -7.34
N GLY A 146 -40.87 26.06 -8.61
CA GLY A 146 -41.12 25.06 -9.64
C GLY A 146 -40.16 23.87 -9.57
N THR A 147 -40.20 23.07 -10.62
CA THR A 147 -39.36 21.88 -10.80
C THR A 147 -38.55 21.98 -12.09
N ILE A 148 -37.28 21.59 -12.04
CA ILE A 148 -36.47 21.26 -13.21
C ILE A 148 -36.25 19.75 -13.18
N ASP A 149 -36.82 19.04 -14.16
CA ASP A 149 -36.72 17.59 -14.27
C ASP A 149 -35.96 17.24 -15.54
N GLY A 150 -34.79 16.60 -15.40
CA GLY A 150 -33.93 16.26 -16.54
C GLY A 150 -34.38 15.04 -17.33
N GLN A 151 -35.37 14.27 -16.87
CA GLN A 151 -35.80 13.00 -17.45
C GLN A 151 -34.65 12.01 -17.72
N GLY A 152 -33.59 12.02 -16.89
CA GLY A 152 -32.29 11.45 -17.23
C GLY A 152 -32.28 9.97 -17.62
N LYS A 153 -33.20 9.15 -17.09
CA LYS A 153 -33.36 7.74 -17.53
C LYS A 153 -33.79 7.63 -19.00
N LEU A 154 -34.64 8.53 -19.47
CA LEU A 154 -35.08 8.58 -20.86
C LEU A 154 -33.98 9.13 -21.77
N VAL A 155 -33.25 10.15 -21.32
CA VAL A 155 -32.06 10.67 -22.01
C VAL A 155 -30.98 9.59 -22.18
N ARG A 156 -30.75 8.79 -21.13
CA ARG A 156 -29.83 7.65 -21.21
C ARG A 156 -30.32 6.62 -22.23
N ALA A 157 -31.61 6.28 -22.22
CA ALA A 157 -32.22 5.31 -23.13
C ALA A 157 -32.17 5.75 -24.61
N SER A 158 -32.09 7.05 -24.92
CA SER A 158 -31.96 7.57 -26.28
C SER A 158 -30.52 7.59 -26.83
N GLY A 159 -29.57 6.92 -26.15
CA GLY A 159 -28.16 6.89 -26.54
C GLY A 159 -27.28 7.92 -25.82
N GLY A 160 -27.72 8.40 -24.66
CA GLY A 160 -26.97 9.26 -23.74
C GLY A 160 -26.01 8.52 -22.80
N HIS A 161 -25.58 7.30 -23.11
CA HIS A 161 -24.68 6.52 -22.26
C HIS A 161 -23.34 7.24 -21.99
N ASP A 162 -22.73 7.80 -23.03
CA ASP A 162 -21.45 8.53 -22.97
C ASP A 162 -21.62 10.05 -23.01
N ARG A 163 -22.86 10.52 -23.18
CA ARG A 163 -23.22 11.94 -23.28
C ARG A 163 -24.28 12.21 -22.24
N ARG A 164 -23.85 12.52 -21.03
CA ARG A 164 -24.73 12.61 -19.85
C ARG A 164 -24.87 14.07 -19.43
N PRO A 165 -26.02 14.71 -19.70
CA PRO A 165 -26.23 16.10 -19.30
C PRO A 165 -26.25 16.29 -17.79
N PHE A 166 -25.51 17.31 -17.34
CA PHE A 166 -25.75 18.01 -16.09
C PHE A 166 -27.16 18.60 -16.10
N LEU A 167 -27.81 18.68 -14.94
CA LEU A 167 -29.11 19.35 -14.89
C LEU A 167 -28.94 20.86 -14.93
N VAL A 168 -28.03 21.40 -14.11
CA VAL A 168 -27.69 22.82 -14.05
C VAL A 168 -26.17 22.98 -14.01
N ARG A 169 -25.63 23.82 -14.90
CA ARG A 169 -24.18 24.06 -15.00
C ARG A 169 -23.87 25.55 -15.18
N PHE A 170 -23.05 26.11 -14.29
CA PHE A 170 -22.50 27.46 -14.42
C PHE A 170 -20.99 27.38 -14.58
N VAL A 171 -20.45 28.11 -15.55
CA VAL A 171 -19.03 28.05 -15.95
C VAL A 171 -18.47 29.47 -15.99
N ARG A 172 -17.49 29.77 -15.13
CA ARG A 172 -16.82 31.08 -15.05
C ARG A 172 -17.81 32.25 -14.87
N CYS A 173 -18.89 32.00 -14.14
CA CYS A 173 -19.91 32.99 -13.86
C CYS A 173 -19.63 33.77 -12.57
N ARG A 174 -20.17 34.98 -12.47
CA ARG A 174 -20.08 35.82 -11.27
C ARG A 174 -21.46 36.26 -10.80
N GLN A 175 -21.66 36.38 -9.48
CA GLN A 175 -22.96 36.75 -8.90
C GLN A 175 -24.07 35.78 -9.35
N VAL A 176 -23.97 34.52 -8.90
CA VAL A 176 -24.92 33.46 -9.25
C VAL A 176 -25.89 33.23 -8.10
N ASN A 177 -27.19 33.22 -8.37
CA ASN A 177 -28.23 32.94 -7.37
C ASN A 177 -29.09 31.73 -7.77
N VAL A 178 -29.12 30.69 -6.94
CA VAL A 178 -30.03 29.54 -7.10
C VAL A 178 -30.88 29.40 -5.85
N SER A 179 -32.19 29.66 -5.93
CA SER A 179 -33.02 29.69 -4.72
C SER A 179 -34.43 29.15 -4.87
N ASP A 180 -34.89 28.41 -3.86
CA ASP A 180 -36.29 27.96 -3.69
C ASP A 180 -36.78 27.02 -4.82
N ILE A 181 -35.91 26.21 -5.42
CA ILE A 181 -36.19 25.38 -6.61
C ILE A 181 -36.09 23.87 -6.33
N HIS A 182 -36.89 23.06 -7.02
CA HIS A 182 -36.79 21.60 -7.01
C HIS A 182 -36.02 21.08 -8.24
N LEU A 183 -35.02 20.23 -8.01
CA LEU A 183 -34.18 19.64 -9.04
C LEU A 183 -34.29 18.11 -8.98
N GLN A 184 -34.61 17.48 -10.12
CA GLN A 184 -34.73 16.03 -10.18
C GLN A 184 -34.32 15.42 -11.52
N GLY A 185 -34.12 14.10 -11.52
CA GLY A 185 -33.91 13.32 -12.73
C GLY A 185 -32.71 13.73 -13.61
N PRO A 186 -31.52 14.05 -13.07
CA PRO A 186 -30.35 14.34 -13.90
C PRO A 186 -29.84 13.08 -14.62
N THR A 187 -29.04 13.25 -15.68
CA THR A 187 -28.32 12.14 -16.33
C THR A 187 -26.89 11.97 -15.78
N ALA A 188 -26.28 13.07 -15.32
CA ALA A 188 -24.99 13.15 -14.63
C ALA A 188 -25.16 13.95 -13.31
N TRP A 189 -24.21 14.84 -12.96
CA TRP A 189 -24.28 15.66 -11.75
C TRP A 189 -25.46 16.64 -11.81
N THR A 190 -26.06 16.94 -10.66
CA THR A 190 -27.27 17.76 -10.62
C THR A 190 -26.95 19.24 -10.79
N MET A 191 -26.16 19.82 -9.88
CA MET A 191 -25.83 21.24 -9.91
C MET A 191 -24.33 21.45 -9.81
N HIS A 192 -23.71 21.89 -10.91
CA HIS A 192 -22.27 22.08 -11.00
C HIS A 192 -21.90 23.53 -11.25
N PHE A 193 -21.01 24.06 -10.41
CA PHE A 193 -20.38 25.36 -10.58
C PHE A 193 -18.90 25.15 -10.88
N PHE A 194 -18.44 25.58 -12.05
CA PHE A 194 -17.03 25.60 -12.40
C PHE A 194 -16.49 27.01 -12.42
N HIS A 195 -15.45 27.27 -11.65
CA HIS A 195 -14.69 28.52 -11.64
C HIS A 195 -15.56 29.77 -11.48
N CYS A 196 -16.65 29.65 -10.71
CA CYS A 196 -17.59 30.73 -10.47
C CYS A 196 -17.21 31.54 -9.22
N THR A 197 -17.66 32.79 -9.14
CA THR A 197 -17.41 33.65 -7.98
C THR A 197 -18.68 34.31 -7.45
N ASN A 198 -18.83 34.39 -6.13
CA ASN A 198 -19.99 35.00 -5.45
C ASN A 198 -21.28 34.25 -5.80
N ILE A 199 -21.43 33.07 -5.20
CA ILE A 199 -22.53 32.13 -5.43
C ILE A 199 -23.39 32.08 -4.16
N LEU A 200 -24.71 32.21 -4.33
CA LEU A 200 -25.70 31.91 -3.31
C LEU A 200 -26.59 30.77 -3.80
N THR A 201 -26.65 29.70 -3.01
CA THR A 201 -27.60 28.61 -3.18
C THR A 201 -28.39 28.44 -1.89
N GLU A 202 -29.71 28.59 -1.93
CA GLU A 202 -30.53 28.41 -0.73
C GLU A 202 -31.90 27.79 -0.98
N LYS A 203 -32.37 26.97 -0.04
CA LYS A 203 -33.71 26.35 -0.12
C LYS A 203 -33.90 25.51 -1.38
N VAL A 204 -32.86 24.80 -1.81
CA VAL A 204 -32.91 23.91 -2.96
C VAL A 204 -33.25 22.50 -2.49
N THR A 205 -34.17 21.84 -3.19
CA THR A 205 -34.49 20.43 -2.98
C THR A 205 -33.98 19.62 -4.16
N ILE A 206 -33.14 18.61 -3.89
CA ILE A 206 -32.55 17.73 -4.90
C ILE A 206 -33.07 16.30 -4.69
N ARG A 207 -33.58 15.69 -5.77
CA ARG A 207 -33.99 14.28 -5.84
C ARG A 207 -33.34 13.63 -7.06
N SER A 208 -32.10 13.19 -6.91
CA SER A 208 -31.21 12.75 -7.99
C SER A 208 -30.82 11.27 -7.86
N ARG A 209 -31.79 10.36 -7.71
CA ARG A 209 -31.51 8.91 -7.72
C ARG A 209 -31.88 8.26 -9.05
N GLY A 210 -31.09 7.27 -9.45
CA GLY A 210 -31.48 6.29 -10.46
C GLY A 210 -30.46 6.05 -11.57
N LEU A 211 -29.43 6.88 -11.69
CA LEU A 211 -28.28 6.68 -12.57
C LEU A 211 -26.97 6.90 -11.77
N GLY A 212 -25.84 6.47 -12.33
CA GLY A 212 -24.52 6.72 -11.72
C GLY A 212 -24.08 8.18 -11.87
N ASN A 213 -23.25 8.68 -10.94
CA ASN A 213 -22.79 10.07 -10.87
C ASN A 213 -23.95 11.06 -10.79
N ASN A 214 -24.92 10.79 -9.94
CA ASN A 214 -26.00 11.73 -9.64
C ASN A 214 -25.72 12.48 -8.34
N ASP A 215 -24.62 13.20 -8.36
CA ASP A 215 -24.15 14.09 -7.29
C ASP A 215 -25.20 15.19 -7.04
N GLY A 216 -25.22 15.72 -5.83
CA GLY A 216 -26.09 16.83 -5.43
C GLY A 216 -25.55 18.16 -5.94
N ILE A 217 -24.60 18.75 -5.19
CA ILE A 217 -24.01 20.05 -5.49
C ILE A 217 -22.50 19.92 -5.60
N ASP A 218 -21.96 20.28 -6.77
CA ASP A 218 -20.54 20.29 -7.06
C ASP A 218 -19.99 21.71 -7.11
N ILE A 219 -19.00 21.97 -6.26
CA ILE A 219 -18.33 23.26 -6.10
C ILE A 219 -16.91 23.08 -6.63
N ASP A 220 -16.70 23.47 -7.89
CA ASP A 220 -15.50 23.14 -8.65
C ASP A 220 -14.70 24.42 -8.96
N CYS A 221 -13.50 24.57 -8.38
CA CYS A 221 -12.65 25.76 -8.54
C CYS A 221 -13.35 27.11 -8.22
N CYS A 222 -14.35 27.13 -7.32
CA CYS A 222 -15.16 28.33 -7.07
C CYS A 222 -14.62 29.19 -5.92
N GLU A 223 -15.00 30.47 -5.91
CA GLU A 223 -14.64 31.44 -4.85
C GLU A 223 -15.88 32.15 -4.28
N LYS A 224 -15.92 32.38 -2.96
CA LYS A 224 -17.02 33.10 -2.27
C LYS A 224 -18.36 32.43 -2.51
N VAL A 225 -18.56 31.28 -1.87
CA VAL A 225 -19.74 30.42 -2.07
C VAL A 225 -20.52 30.30 -0.77
N VAL A 226 -21.84 30.46 -0.83
CA VAL A 226 -22.76 30.21 0.29
C VAL A 226 -23.82 29.21 -0.16
N ILE A 227 -23.91 28.07 0.53
CA ILE A 227 -24.95 27.06 0.33
C ILE A 227 -25.67 26.84 1.66
N ARG A 228 -27.00 27.01 1.69
CA ARG A 228 -27.76 26.80 2.94
C ARG A 228 -29.17 26.29 2.78
N ASP A 229 -29.70 25.72 3.85
CA ASP A 229 -31.11 25.35 3.98
C ASP A 229 -31.60 24.41 2.86
N CYS A 230 -30.74 23.47 2.42
CA CYS A 230 -31.04 22.55 1.32
C CYS A 230 -31.39 21.15 1.81
N ASP A 231 -32.17 20.43 1.00
CA ASP A 231 -32.57 19.03 1.23
C ASP A 231 -32.15 18.19 0.03
N ILE A 232 -31.19 17.30 0.23
CA ILE A 232 -30.51 16.56 -0.84
C ILE A 232 -30.72 15.05 -0.65
N ASP A 233 -31.41 14.45 -1.61
CA ASP A 233 -31.45 13.00 -1.81
C ASP A 233 -30.75 12.65 -3.13
N SER A 234 -29.55 12.08 -3.03
CA SER A 234 -28.63 11.89 -4.15
C SER A 234 -28.23 10.43 -4.34
N GLY A 235 -27.99 10.03 -5.60
CA GLY A 235 -27.49 8.70 -5.94
C GLY A 235 -25.98 8.56 -5.70
N ASP A 236 -25.26 9.68 -5.75
CA ASP A 236 -23.80 9.81 -5.60
C ASP A 236 -23.50 10.91 -4.55
N ASP A 237 -22.32 11.54 -4.55
CA ASP A 237 -21.91 12.50 -3.51
C ASP A 237 -22.92 13.67 -3.32
N ALA A 238 -23.28 14.01 -2.07
CA ALA A 238 -24.30 15.03 -1.80
C ALA A 238 -23.77 16.47 -1.93
N ILE A 239 -22.70 16.80 -1.19
CA ILE A 239 -21.96 18.06 -1.31
C ILE A 239 -20.52 17.71 -1.67
N CYS A 240 -20.11 18.07 -2.89
CA CYS A 240 -18.82 17.70 -3.44
C CYS A 240 -17.98 18.93 -3.80
N PHE A 241 -16.82 19.05 -3.17
CA PHE A 241 -15.82 20.07 -3.46
C PHE A 241 -14.81 19.46 -4.43
N LYS A 242 -14.64 20.09 -5.58
CA LYS A 242 -13.75 19.61 -6.65
C LYS A 242 -12.80 20.72 -7.09
N THR A 243 -11.71 20.30 -7.72
CA THR A 243 -10.86 21.18 -8.51
C THR A 243 -10.42 20.42 -9.76
N THR A 244 -11.21 20.53 -10.82
CA THR A 244 -10.93 19.94 -12.15
C THR A 244 -9.93 20.78 -12.96
N SER A 245 -9.21 21.67 -12.29
CA SER A 245 -8.14 22.51 -12.83
C SER A 245 -7.26 22.99 -11.68
N PRO A 246 -6.02 23.50 -11.91
CA PRO A 246 -5.16 24.04 -10.85
C PRO A 246 -5.71 25.29 -10.12
N TYR A 247 -6.85 25.83 -10.54
CA TYR A 247 -7.51 26.93 -9.83
C TYR A 247 -8.07 26.48 -8.46
N PRO A 248 -7.95 27.30 -7.41
CA PRO A 248 -8.42 26.93 -6.08
C PRO A 248 -9.94 26.94 -5.96
N CYS A 249 -10.47 26.12 -5.06
CA CYS A 249 -11.80 26.24 -4.49
C CYS A 249 -11.70 26.85 -3.09
N ARG A 250 -12.21 28.06 -2.87
CA ARG A 250 -11.96 28.79 -1.62
C ARG A 250 -13.09 29.70 -1.14
N ASP A 251 -13.04 30.03 0.15
CA ASP A 251 -13.98 30.93 0.82
C ASP A 251 -15.42 30.43 0.68
N VAL A 252 -15.68 29.20 1.14
CA VAL A 252 -16.97 28.52 1.02
C VAL A 252 -17.62 28.33 2.40
N THR A 253 -18.91 28.64 2.50
CA THR A 253 -19.74 28.35 3.67
C THR A 253 -20.91 27.44 3.28
N VAL A 254 -21.05 26.31 3.99
CA VAL A 254 -22.17 25.37 3.84
C VAL A 254 -22.85 25.20 5.20
N SER A 255 -24.17 25.37 5.26
CA SER A 255 -24.90 25.23 6.54
C SER A 255 -26.33 24.74 6.41
N ASN A 256 -26.86 24.04 7.42
CA ASN A 256 -28.26 23.60 7.48
C ASN A 256 -28.65 22.72 6.28
N ILE A 257 -27.95 21.59 6.10
CA ILE A 257 -28.20 20.66 4.98
C ILE A 257 -28.74 19.34 5.52
N LYS A 258 -29.83 18.86 4.92
CA LYS A 258 -30.34 17.50 5.11
C LYS A 258 -29.86 16.60 3.98
N ILE A 259 -29.31 15.44 4.31
CA ILE A 259 -28.64 14.56 3.35
C ILE A 259 -29.14 13.12 3.47
N ASN A 260 -29.46 12.55 2.30
CA ASN A 260 -29.53 11.11 2.07
C ASN A 260 -28.76 10.80 0.78
N THR A 261 -27.72 9.99 0.83
CA THR A 261 -26.81 9.80 -0.32
C THR A 261 -26.40 8.35 -0.52
N GLY A 262 -26.21 7.97 -1.79
CA GLY A 262 -25.61 6.70 -2.17
C GLY A 262 -24.08 6.67 -2.07
N GLU A 263 -23.37 7.78 -1.88
CA GLU A 263 -21.90 7.80 -1.80
C GLU A 263 -21.44 8.62 -0.57
N GLY A 264 -20.75 9.76 -0.75
CA GLY A 264 -20.26 10.62 0.33
C GLY A 264 -21.21 11.77 0.69
N ALA A 265 -21.41 12.01 1.99
CA ALA A 265 -22.23 13.15 2.44
C ALA A 265 -21.51 14.50 2.24
N ILE A 266 -20.26 14.60 2.73
CA ILE A 266 -19.38 15.76 2.56
C ILE A 266 -18.10 15.25 1.92
N LYS A 267 -17.84 15.62 0.67
CA LYS A 267 -16.72 15.08 -0.10
C LYS A 267 -15.81 16.19 -0.63
N PHE A 268 -14.52 16.02 -0.44
CA PHE A 268 -13.47 16.73 -1.17
C PHE A 268 -12.81 15.77 -2.14
N GLY A 269 -12.66 16.18 -3.40
CA GLY A 269 -12.15 15.37 -4.50
C GLY A 269 -13.21 14.41 -5.10
N THR A 270 -12.83 13.35 -5.82
CA THR A 270 -11.43 12.92 -5.99
C THR A 270 -10.63 13.86 -6.88
N GLU A 271 -11.28 14.60 -7.80
CA GLU A 271 -10.64 15.62 -8.62
C GLU A 271 -10.11 16.76 -7.75
N SER A 272 -8.80 16.75 -7.54
CA SER A 272 -8.12 17.56 -6.52
C SER A 272 -6.84 18.21 -7.07
N ALA A 273 -6.93 18.81 -8.27
CA ALA A 273 -5.76 19.42 -8.94
C ALA A 273 -5.43 20.84 -8.44
N GLY A 274 -6.42 21.56 -7.93
CA GLY A 274 -6.28 22.88 -7.31
C GLY A 274 -6.56 22.85 -5.81
N ASN A 275 -6.08 23.85 -5.07
CA ASN A 275 -6.19 23.88 -3.62
C ASN A 275 -7.64 24.01 -3.11
N PHE A 276 -7.89 23.52 -1.89
CA PHE A 276 -9.13 23.76 -1.14
C PHE A 276 -8.80 24.60 0.10
N GLU A 277 -9.38 25.79 0.20
CA GLU A 277 -8.91 26.80 1.17
C GLU A 277 -10.06 27.54 1.86
N ASN A 278 -9.99 27.71 3.18
CA ASN A 278 -10.95 28.53 3.95
C ASN A 278 -12.41 28.07 3.76
N ILE A 279 -12.72 26.85 4.20
CA ILE A 279 -14.04 26.25 4.01
C ILE A 279 -14.68 25.96 5.37
N GLN A 280 -15.92 26.41 5.54
CA GLN A 280 -16.71 26.32 6.76
C GLN A 280 -17.96 25.48 6.47
N ILE A 281 -18.15 24.38 7.18
CA ILE A 281 -19.31 23.48 7.03
C ILE A 281 -19.92 23.27 8.41
N SER A 282 -21.22 23.52 8.57
CA SER A 282 -21.87 23.34 9.88
C SER A 282 -23.31 22.86 9.77
N HIS A 283 -23.85 22.28 10.84
CA HIS A 283 -25.28 21.93 10.94
C HIS A 283 -25.73 20.99 9.80
N ILE A 284 -25.13 19.81 9.75
CA ILE A 284 -25.40 18.80 8.71
C ILE A 284 -26.11 17.61 9.34
N ASP A 285 -27.23 17.19 8.74
CA ASP A 285 -28.02 16.03 9.17
C ASP A 285 -28.02 14.96 8.08
N VAL A 286 -27.32 13.85 8.32
CA VAL A 286 -27.13 12.74 7.39
C VAL A 286 -27.97 11.55 7.83
N ALA A 287 -29.07 11.29 7.12
CA ALA A 287 -29.90 10.11 7.37
C ALA A 287 -29.21 8.82 6.90
N PHE A 288 -28.54 8.87 5.75
CA PHE A 288 -27.86 7.73 5.15
C PHE A 288 -26.71 8.16 4.23
N ALA A 289 -25.57 7.48 4.32
CA ALA A 289 -24.44 7.60 3.40
C ALA A 289 -23.69 6.27 3.26
N ARG A 290 -23.74 5.65 2.07
CA ARG A 290 -23.19 4.29 1.85
C ARG A 290 -21.66 4.25 1.79
N GLU A 291 -20.97 5.33 1.42
CA GLU A 291 -19.51 5.26 1.14
C GLU A 291 -18.69 6.28 1.94
N GLY A 292 -19.32 7.04 2.84
CA GLY A 292 -18.60 7.94 3.75
C GLY A 292 -19.43 9.09 4.29
N GLY A 293 -19.13 9.50 5.52
CA GLY A 293 -19.67 10.74 6.10
C GLY A 293 -18.89 11.95 5.63
N ILE A 294 -17.74 12.18 6.27
CA ILE A 294 -16.79 13.26 5.95
C ILE A 294 -15.59 12.65 5.23
N LYS A 295 -15.35 13.07 3.99
CA LYS A 295 -14.30 12.54 3.11
C LYS A 295 -13.39 13.67 2.63
N LEU A 296 -12.15 13.71 3.10
CA LEU A 296 -11.18 14.76 2.80
C LEU A 296 -10.02 14.21 1.98
N PHE A 297 -10.06 14.36 0.65
CA PHE A 297 -9.04 13.79 -0.24
C PHE A 297 -8.21 14.85 -0.95
N SER A 298 -6.90 14.65 -0.90
CA SER A 298 -5.93 15.25 -1.83
C SER A 298 -5.17 14.13 -2.49
N VAL A 299 -5.40 13.90 -3.78
CA VAL A 299 -4.68 12.86 -4.53
C VAL A 299 -4.09 13.35 -5.84
N ASP A 300 -4.51 14.52 -6.32
CA ASP A 300 -4.04 15.09 -7.57
C ASP A 300 -3.20 16.37 -7.39
N GLY A 301 -2.74 16.63 -6.16
CA GLY A 301 -1.76 17.68 -5.84
C GLY A 301 -2.30 18.89 -5.08
N SER A 302 -3.60 18.91 -4.75
CA SER A 302 -4.18 20.01 -3.97
C SER A 302 -3.57 20.16 -2.58
N GLN A 303 -3.51 21.39 -2.09
CA GLN A 303 -3.37 21.67 -0.67
C GLN A 303 -4.75 21.89 -0.06
N LEU A 304 -5.17 21.03 0.88
CA LEU A 304 -6.36 21.25 1.70
C LEU A 304 -5.91 21.97 2.96
N ARG A 305 -6.40 23.19 3.18
CA ARG A 305 -6.08 23.94 4.41
C ARG A 305 -7.19 24.85 4.90
N ASN A 306 -7.21 25.06 6.21
CA ASN A 306 -8.19 25.92 6.90
C ASN A 306 -9.63 25.45 6.65
N ILE A 307 -9.90 24.17 6.87
CA ILE A 307 -11.24 23.59 6.74
C ILE A 307 -11.80 23.32 8.13
N ASN A 308 -13.00 23.84 8.40
CA ASN A 308 -13.71 23.67 9.66
C ASN A 308 -15.05 22.99 9.39
N ILE A 309 -15.29 21.87 10.05
CA ILE A 309 -16.53 21.10 9.96
C ILE A 309 -17.10 20.95 11.38
N SER A 310 -18.33 21.38 11.62
CA SER A 310 -18.96 21.28 12.94
C SER A 310 -20.41 20.80 12.90
N ASP A 311 -20.88 20.26 14.02
CA ASP A 311 -22.31 20.00 14.27
C ASP A 311 -22.92 19.06 13.22
N VAL A 312 -22.32 17.88 13.10
CA VAL A 312 -22.70 16.85 12.12
C VAL A 312 -23.35 15.67 12.82
N LYS A 313 -24.60 15.38 12.47
CA LYS A 313 -25.32 14.20 12.93
C LYS A 313 -25.45 13.20 11.79
N MET A 314 -25.13 11.94 12.06
CA MET A 314 -25.21 10.86 11.08
C MET A 314 -25.96 9.68 11.72
N ASP A 315 -26.90 9.09 10.96
CA ASP A 315 -27.55 7.84 11.37
C ASP A 315 -26.80 6.64 10.77
N LYS A 316 -27.10 6.27 9.53
CA LYS A 316 -26.52 5.08 8.86
C LYS A 316 -25.40 5.49 7.92
N VAL A 317 -24.15 5.34 8.35
CA VAL A 317 -22.99 5.77 7.56
C VAL A 317 -21.89 4.72 7.55
N ASN A 318 -21.38 4.42 6.35
CA ASN A 318 -20.14 3.66 6.26
C ASN A 318 -18.96 4.61 6.38
N MET A 319 -17.89 4.23 7.09
CA MET A 319 -16.68 5.06 7.28
C MET A 319 -16.97 6.54 7.61
N PRO A 320 -17.36 6.84 8.86
CA PRO A 320 -17.74 8.19 9.27
C PRO A 320 -16.77 9.31 8.88
N VAL A 321 -15.47 9.09 9.08
CA VAL A 321 -14.43 10.07 8.71
C VAL A 321 -13.29 9.38 7.98
N ILE A 322 -12.97 9.87 6.79
CA ILE A 322 -11.80 9.43 6.03
C ILE A 322 -11.01 10.65 5.53
N ILE A 323 -9.71 10.66 5.81
CA ILE A 323 -8.77 11.69 5.36
C ILE A 323 -7.63 10.99 4.62
N ARG A 324 -7.45 11.32 3.34
CA ARG A 324 -6.48 10.64 2.47
C ARG A 324 -5.65 11.64 1.69
N LEU A 325 -4.34 11.61 1.91
CA LEU A 325 -3.35 12.16 0.99
C LEU A 325 -2.85 11.04 0.07
N GLY A 326 -2.70 11.29 -1.22
CA GLY A 326 -2.20 10.34 -2.21
C GLY A 326 -1.46 11.02 -3.37
N SER A 327 -0.95 10.21 -4.31
CA SER A 327 -0.08 10.62 -5.41
C SER A 327 -0.60 10.15 -6.78
N ARG A 328 -1.93 10.16 -6.98
CA ARG A 328 -2.57 9.85 -8.26
C ARG A 328 -2.21 10.87 -9.35
N LEU A 329 -2.15 12.15 -9.00
CA LEU A 329 -1.64 13.26 -9.82
C LEU A 329 -2.28 13.36 -11.21
N LYS A 330 -3.59 13.17 -11.35
CA LYS A 330 -4.28 13.31 -12.65
C LYS A 330 -4.48 14.76 -13.06
N THR A 331 -4.57 14.98 -14.38
CA THR A 331 -5.06 16.22 -14.99
C THR A 331 -6.42 15.98 -15.65
N PHE A 332 -7.30 16.98 -15.63
CA PHE A 332 -8.71 16.85 -16.02
C PHE A 332 -9.05 17.66 -17.27
N ARG A 333 -8.24 18.67 -17.59
CA ARG A 333 -8.41 19.56 -18.73
C ARG A 333 -7.17 19.59 -19.59
N GLU A 334 -7.39 19.81 -20.88
CA GLU A 334 -6.32 19.92 -21.85
C GLU A 334 -5.47 21.17 -21.56
N GLY A 335 -4.15 21.01 -21.54
CA GLY A 335 -3.20 22.08 -21.25
C GLY A 335 -2.86 22.29 -19.77
N ASP A 336 -3.59 21.66 -18.84
CA ASP A 336 -3.25 21.73 -17.42
C ASP A 336 -1.98 20.90 -17.11
N ALA A 337 -1.08 21.48 -16.33
CA ALA A 337 0.12 20.80 -15.87
C ALA A 337 -0.20 19.82 -14.72
N GLN A 338 0.45 18.66 -14.75
CA GLN A 338 0.44 17.73 -13.62
C GLN A 338 1.08 18.38 -12.39
N GLN A 339 0.44 18.26 -11.24
CA GLN A 339 0.93 18.81 -9.97
C GLN A 339 1.85 17.81 -9.25
N GLU A 340 2.62 18.28 -8.28
CA GLU A 340 3.34 17.44 -7.33
C GLU A 340 2.40 16.93 -6.22
N VAL A 341 2.89 16.07 -5.31
CA VAL A 341 2.12 15.61 -4.16
C VAL A 341 1.68 16.80 -3.31
N GLY A 342 0.38 16.85 -3.01
CA GLY A 342 -0.24 17.92 -2.26
C GLY A 342 -0.04 17.84 -0.75
N SER A 343 -0.90 18.51 0.00
CA SER A 343 -0.89 18.45 1.47
C SER A 343 -2.30 18.53 2.05
N ILE A 344 -2.47 18.02 3.27
CA ILE A 344 -3.69 18.21 4.05
C ILE A 344 -3.26 18.76 5.40
N SER A 345 -3.71 19.98 5.73
CA SER A 345 -3.35 20.60 6.99
C SER A 345 -4.39 21.54 7.57
N HIS A 346 -4.25 21.86 8.87
CA HIS A 346 -5.09 22.87 9.54
C HIS A 346 -6.59 22.60 9.37
N ILE A 347 -7.00 21.38 9.72
CA ILE A 347 -8.40 20.93 9.65
C ILE A 347 -8.95 20.78 11.06
N SER A 348 -10.18 21.24 11.28
CA SER A 348 -10.90 21.09 12.54
C SER A 348 -12.25 20.40 12.29
N ILE A 349 -12.49 19.26 12.92
CA ILE A 349 -13.77 18.53 12.88
C ILE A 349 -14.32 18.45 14.31
N LYS A 350 -15.53 18.99 14.54
CA LYS A 350 -16.09 19.12 15.90
C LYS A 350 -17.56 18.70 16.00
N ASN A 351 -17.98 18.24 17.17
CA ASN A 351 -19.39 17.93 17.46
C ASN A 351 -20.00 16.95 16.45
N VAL A 352 -19.39 15.78 16.29
CA VAL A 352 -19.86 14.73 15.38
C VAL A 352 -20.54 13.63 16.17
N THR A 353 -21.74 13.23 15.78
CA THR A 353 -22.44 12.08 16.37
C THR A 353 -22.86 11.11 15.28
N VAL A 354 -22.45 9.86 15.40
CA VAL A 354 -22.82 8.76 14.50
C VAL A 354 -23.58 7.70 15.28
N LYS A 355 -24.84 7.48 14.91
CA LYS A 355 -25.72 6.52 15.60
C LYS A 355 -25.50 5.08 15.15
N HIS A 356 -25.30 4.84 13.85
CA HIS A 356 -25.03 3.52 13.29
C HIS A 356 -23.92 3.63 12.22
N GLY A 357 -22.66 3.53 12.66
CA GLY A 357 -21.51 3.43 11.78
C GLY A 357 -21.37 2.02 11.17
N THR A 358 -20.28 1.78 10.42
CA THR A 358 -19.90 0.43 10.00
C THR A 358 -18.40 0.20 10.15
N TRP A 359 -18.01 -1.03 10.51
CA TRP A 359 -16.65 -1.60 10.52
C TRP A 359 -15.54 -0.77 11.18
N THR A 360 -15.20 0.42 10.69
CA THR A 360 -14.21 1.34 11.26
C THR A 360 -14.75 2.76 11.33
N GLY A 361 -14.51 3.43 12.46
CA GLY A 361 -14.94 4.82 12.69
C GLY A 361 -14.16 5.85 11.89
N MET A 362 -12.83 5.86 12.00
CA MET A 362 -11.97 6.87 11.39
C MET A 362 -10.74 6.25 10.70
N LEU A 363 -10.43 6.74 9.50
CA LEU A 363 -9.21 6.40 8.75
C LEU A 363 -8.48 7.67 8.31
N ILE A 364 -7.25 7.87 8.78
CA ILE A 364 -6.39 8.99 8.41
C ILE A 364 -5.08 8.45 7.84
N SER A 365 -4.83 8.66 6.55
CA SER A 365 -3.71 8.02 5.88
C SER A 365 -2.99 8.99 4.95
N GLY A 366 -1.78 9.41 5.37
CA GLY A 366 -0.80 10.02 4.48
C GLY A 366 -0.14 8.98 3.57
N ILE A 367 1.01 9.34 2.99
CA ILE A 367 1.87 8.40 2.24
C ILE A 367 3.31 8.54 2.74
N PRO A 368 4.18 7.54 2.52
CA PRO A 368 5.59 7.63 2.92
C PRO A 368 6.24 8.94 2.44
N GLY A 369 6.92 9.63 3.35
CA GLY A 369 7.57 10.91 3.06
C GLY A 369 6.64 12.15 3.05
N HIS A 370 5.32 11.98 3.12
CA HIS A 370 4.34 13.08 3.10
C HIS A 370 3.30 12.94 4.21
N TYR A 371 3.49 13.71 5.28
CA TYR A 371 2.59 13.71 6.42
C TYR A 371 1.33 14.58 6.24
N ILE A 372 0.21 14.07 6.74
CA ILE A 372 -0.97 14.90 7.07
C ILE A 372 -0.65 15.67 8.36
N ASP A 373 -0.90 16.99 8.39
CA ASP A 373 -0.35 17.86 9.43
C ASP A 373 -1.39 18.76 10.11
N GLY A 374 -1.49 18.77 11.43
CA GLY A 374 -2.25 19.82 12.12
C GLY A 374 -3.76 19.63 12.01
N ILE A 375 -4.25 18.43 12.38
CA ILE A 375 -5.67 18.09 12.38
C ILE A 375 -6.18 18.05 13.82
N THR A 376 -7.31 18.68 14.09
CA THR A 376 -8.00 18.61 15.39
C THR A 376 -9.37 17.96 15.23
N LEU A 377 -9.62 16.91 16.01
CA LEU A 377 -10.91 16.23 16.12
C LEU A 377 -11.41 16.35 17.56
N ASP A 378 -12.56 16.98 17.76
CA ASP A 378 -13.06 17.33 19.10
C ASP A 378 -14.53 16.96 19.27
N ASN A 379 -14.88 16.35 20.41
CA ASN A 379 -16.25 16.01 20.76
C ASN A 379 -16.95 15.11 19.70
N ILE A 380 -16.40 13.90 19.50
CA ILE A 380 -16.89 12.94 18.51
C ILE A 380 -17.43 11.69 19.20
N HIS A 381 -18.64 11.29 18.85
CA HIS A 381 -19.32 10.11 19.37
C HIS A 381 -19.67 9.18 18.20
N ILE A 382 -19.11 7.98 18.16
CA ILE A 382 -19.33 7.02 17.07
C ILE A 382 -19.73 5.65 17.64
N ASN A 383 -20.91 5.19 17.27
CA ASN A 383 -21.29 3.79 17.43
C ASN A 383 -20.87 3.01 16.17
N VAL A 384 -20.22 1.86 16.37
CA VAL A 384 -19.93 0.87 15.32
C VAL A 384 -20.62 -0.46 15.68
N PRO A 385 -20.94 -1.32 14.70
CA PRO A 385 -21.61 -2.60 14.96
C PRO A 385 -20.76 -3.55 15.81
N GLY A 386 -19.42 -3.48 15.72
CA GLY A 386 -18.52 -4.50 16.23
C GLY A 386 -18.30 -5.62 15.20
N GLU A 387 -18.04 -6.84 15.68
CA GLU A 387 -17.85 -8.09 14.90
C GLU A 387 -16.48 -8.31 14.26
N GLY A 388 -15.53 -7.38 14.42
CA GLY A 388 -14.17 -7.60 13.93
C GLY A 388 -13.48 -8.78 14.63
N THR A 389 -12.69 -9.53 13.86
CA THR A 389 -12.03 -10.76 14.33
C THR A 389 -10.54 -10.54 14.61
N ALA A 390 -9.92 -11.51 15.30
CA ALA A 390 -8.47 -11.53 15.50
C ALA A 390 -7.67 -11.69 14.19
N ALA A 391 -8.28 -12.21 13.12
CA ALA A 391 -7.67 -12.25 11.79
C ALA A 391 -7.68 -10.86 11.15
N ASP A 392 -8.80 -10.13 11.26
CA ASP A 392 -8.91 -8.75 10.75
C ASP A 392 -7.90 -7.82 11.43
N ALA A 393 -7.63 -8.02 12.73
CA ALA A 393 -6.62 -7.27 13.49
C ALA A 393 -5.19 -7.37 12.93
N ARG A 394 -4.92 -8.41 12.14
CA ARG A 394 -3.60 -8.73 11.57
C ARG A 394 -3.46 -8.28 10.13
N VAL A 395 -4.54 -7.75 9.53
CA VAL A 395 -4.51 -7.22 8.17
C VAL A 395 -3.55 -6.04 8.10
N LYS A 396 -2.62 -6.09 7.15
CA LYS A 396 -1.71 -4.99 6.85
C LYS A 396 -2.28 -4.19 5.68
N LEU A 397 -2.46 -2.89 5.88
CA LEU A 397 -2.88 -2.00 4.79
C LEU A 397 -1.68 -1.61 3.94
N GLU A 398 -1.72 -1.94 2.65
CA GLU A 398 -0.74 -1.48 1.65
C GLU A 398 -0.78 0.06 1.49
N GLU A 399 0.25 0.65 0.88
CA GLU A 399 0.31 2.12 0.74
C GLU A 399 -0.69 2.69 -0.27
N ARG A 400 -0.81 2.04 -1.43
CA ARG A 400 -1.79 2.36 -2.50
C ARG A 400 -1.84 3.86 -2.82
N GLU A 401 -0.67 4.45 -3.03
CA GLU A 401 -0.53 5.90 -3.16
C GLU A 401 -1.24 6.47 -4.40
N ARG A 402 -1.23 5.71 -5.51
CA ARG A 402 -1.75 6.13 -6.83
C ARG A 402 -3.16 5.65 -7.15
N ASP A 403 -3.74 4.83 -6.26
CA ASP A 403 -5.05 4.23 -6.47
C ASP A 403 -6.17 5.29 -6.37
N TYR A 404 -7.36 4.97 -6.88
CA TYR A 404 -8.53 5.81 -6.70
C TYR A 404 -8.90 5.88 -5.21
N PRO A 405 -8.99 7.08 -4.59
CA PRO A 405 -9.11 7.21 -3.14
C PRO A 405 -10.51 6.87 -2.66
N GLU A 406 -10.74 5.58 -2.43
CA GLU A 406 -11.92 5.11 -1.73
C GLU A 406 -11.58 4.00 -0.76
N ILE A 407 -12.41 3.81 0.27
CA ILE A 407 -12.14 2.81 1.31
C ILE A 407 -11.91 1.40 0.72
N LYS A 408 -12.66 1.07 -0.33
CA LYS A 408 -12.55 -0.20 -1.07
C LYS A 408 -11.16 -0.48 -1.64
N MET A 409 -10.30 0.52 -1.81
CA MET A 409 -8.92 0.31 -2.25
C MET A 409 -8.11 -0.50 -1.23
N PHE A 410 -8.42 -0.39 0.06
CA PHE A 410 -7.80 -1.17 1.12
C PHE A 410 -8.49 -2.52 1.37
N GLY A 411 -9.50 -2.88 0.56
CA GLY A 411 -10.37 -4.01 0.82
C GLY A 411 -11.41 -3.72 1.90
N LYS A 412 -12.10 -4.77 2.38
CA LYS A 412 -13.16 -4.65 3.39
C LYS A 412 -12.64 -4.63 4.83
N GLN A 413 -11.37 -4.95 5.05
CA GLN A 413 -10.82 -5.26 6.37
C GLN A 413 -9.84 -4.18 6.80
N ILE A 414 -10.34 -3.19 7.53
CA ILE A 414 -9.46 -2.26 8.24
C ILE A 414 -9.15 -2.84 9.63
N PRO A 415 -7.87 -2.89 10.04
CA PRO A 415 -7.45 -3.66 11.23
C PRO A 415 -7.77 -2.97 12.56
N ALA A 416 -8.28 -1.73 12.55
CA ALA A 416 -8.71 -1.01 13.74
C ALA A 416 -10.20 -0.65 13.65
N TYR A 417 -10.94 -0.76 14.75
CA TYR A 417 -12.38 -0.43 14.75
C TYR A 417 -12.66 1.05 15.03
N ALA A 418 -11.82 1.74 15.81
CA ALA A 418 -12.03 3.16 16.13
C ALA A 418 -11.19 4.07 15.23
N LEU A 419 -9.87 3.96 15.29
CA LEU A 419 -8.95 4.81 14.53
C LEU A 419 -7.82 4.00 13.90
N TYR A 420 -7.69 4.09 12.58
CA TYR A 420 -6.46 3.76 11.88
C TYR A 420 -5.79 5.04 11.40
N ILE A 421 -4.56 5.30 11.84
CA ILE A 421 -3.80 6.49 11.47
C ILE A 421 -2.36 6.14 11.04
N ARG A 422 -1.92 6.69 9.91
CA ARG A 422 -0.52 6.62 9.49
C ARG A 422 -0.03 7.85 8.73
N HIS A 423 1.30 8.04 8.74
CA HIS A 423 1.97 9.15 8.05
C HIS A 423 1.32 10.48 8.43
N ALA A 424 1.30 10.78 9.72
CA ALA A 424 0.60 11.94 10.24
C ALA A 424 1.39 12.62 11.34
N LYS A 425 1.25 13.95 11.41
CA LYS A 425 1.89 14.76 12.43
C LYS A 425 0.99 15.85 13.00
N ASN A 426 1.27 16.26 14.23
CA ASN A 426 0.51 17.29 14.94
C ASN A 426 -1.01 17.03 14.96
N ILE A 427 -1.43 15.80 15.25
CA ILE A 427 -2.86 15.45 15.30
C ILE A 427 -3.36 15.46 16.74
N ARG A 428 -4.47 16.15 16.98
CA ARG A 428 -5.09 16.23 18.29
C ARG A 428 -6.50 15.68 18.27
N PHE A 429 -6.72 14.65 19.05
CA PHE A 429 -8.04 14.11 19.35
C PHE A 429 -8.41 14.47 20.78
N HIS A 430 -9.60 15.02 20.99
CA HIS A 430 -10.08 15.41 22.30
C HIS A 430 -11.55 15.07 22.49
N ASN A 431 -11.90 14.44 23.61
CA ASN A 431 -13.27 14.06 23.95
C ASN A 431 -13.91 13.15 22.88
N ILE A 432 -13.36 11.94 22.72
CA ILE A 432 -13.80 10.97 21.72
C ILE A 432 -14.46 9.78 22.42
N THR A 433 -15.65 9.39 21.99
CA THR A 433 -16.39 8.26 22.56
C THR A 433 -16.75 7.26 21.45
N TYR A 434 -16.44 6.00 21.71
CA TYR A 434 -16.85 4.87 20.88
C TYR A 434 -17.74 3.90 21.66
N THR A 435 -18.69 3.29 20.96
CA THR A 435 -19.48 2.15 21.46
C THR A 435 -19.55 1.06 20.39
N CYS A 436 -19.62 -0.21 20.82
CA CYS A 436 -19.85 -1.34 19.93
C CYS A 436 -21.16 -2.04 20.29
N ASP A 437 -21.95 -2.41 19.29
CA ASP A 437 -23.18 -3.19 19.49
C ASP A 437 -22.90 -4.68 19.76
N GLN A 438 -21.79 -5.20 19.20
CA GLN A 438 -21.34 -6.59 19.29
C GLN A 438 -19.88 -6.69 19.77
N PRO A 439 -19.40 -7.88 20.19
CA PRO A 439 -17.99 -8.13 20.49
C PRO A 439 -17.05 -7.70 19.36
N GLU A 440 -15.89 -7.18 19.73
CA GLU A 440 -14.90 -6.65 18.79
C GLU A 440 -13.51 -7.13 19.20
N ALA A 441 -12.83 -7.91 18.36
CA ALA A 441 -11.54 -8.50 18.68
C ALA A 441 -10.34 -7.70 18.14
N ARG A 442 -10.57 -6.67 17.32
CA ARG A 442 -9.51 -5.80 16.78
C ARG A 442 -9.06 -4.77 17.80
N PRO A 443 -7.84 -4.21 17.65
CA PRO A 443 -7.43 -2.99 18.32
C PRO A 443 -8.39 -1.82 18.07
N ALA A 444 -8.54 -0.95 19.05
CA ALA A 444 -9.27 0.30 18.90
C ALA A 444 -8.50 1.27 18.01
N VAL A 445 -7.20 1.42 18.33
CA VAL A 445 -6.33 2.38 17.68
C VAL A 445 -5.10 1.66 17.15
N ILE A 446 -4.81 1.88 15.87
CA ILE A 446 -3.54 1.53 15.25
C ILE A 446 -2.95 2.82 14.69
N ALA A 447 -1.75 3.16 15.18
CA ALA A 447 -1.00 4.34 14.78
C ALA A 447 0.40 3.94 14.30
N SER A 448 0.81 4.40 13.12
CA SER A 448 2.13 4.07 12.55
C SER A 448 2.75 5.25 11.81
N ASP A 449 4.07 5.43 11.91
CA ASP A 449 4.79 6.57 11.30
C ASP A 449 4.16 7.92 11.68
N ILE A 450 4.20 8.19 12.98
CA ILE A 450 3.56 9.35 13.60
C ILE A 450 4.60 10.29 14.18
N GLU A 451 4.44 11.58 13.93
CA GLU A 451 5.17 12.64 14.61
C GLU A 451 4.21 13.53 15.40
N GLN A 452 4.13 13.36 16.72
CA GLN A 452 3.29 14.20 17.59
C GLN A 452 1.77 13.98 17.42
N VAL A 453 1.20 13.10 18.25
CA VAL A 453 -0.26 12.87 18.31
C VAL A 453 -0.75 12.83 19.74
N GLN A 454 -1.91 13.44 19.99
CA GLN A 454 -2.55 13.46 21.29
C GLN A 454 -3.91 12.78 21.24
N LEU A 455 -4.10 11.75 22.06
CA LEU A 455 -5.35 11.01 22.28
C LEU A 455 -5.87 11.37 23.68
N LEU A 456 -6.67 12.43 23.77
CA LEU A 456 -7.07 13.04 25.04
C LEU A 456 -8.56 12.77 25.36
N ASN A 457 -8.83 12.28 26.57
CA ASN A 457 -10.18 12.00 27.07
C ASN A 457 -10.98 11.10 26.12
N TRP A 458 -10.52 9.86 25.96
CA TRP A 458 -11.18 8.86 25.14
C TRP A 458 -12.03 7.92 25.99
N THR A 459 -13.19 7.51 25.49
CA THR A 459 -13.98 6.40 26.03
C THR A 459 -14.09 5.33 24.95
N LEU A 460 -13.45 4.18 25.18
CA LEU A 460 -13.39 3.08 24.25
C LEU A 460 -14.12 1.85 24.82
N PRO A 461 -14.83 1.08 23.98
CA PRO A 461 -15.21 -0.28 24.37
C PRO A 461 -13.92 -1.10 24.52
N GLY A 462 -13.94 -2.15 25.36
CA GLY A 462 -12.83 -3.11 25.40
C GLY A 462 -12.79 -3.93 24.10
N ASN A 463 -11.72 -4.69 23.92
CA ASN A 463 -11.69 -5.72 22.88
C ASN A 463 -11.86 -7.10 23.53
N THR A 464 -12.48 -8.03 22.81
CA THR A 464 -12.61 -9.45 23.22
C THR A 464 -11.47 -10.32 22.69
N GLY A 465 -10.55 -9.71 21.93
CA GLY A 465 -9.35 -10.37 21.41
C GLY A 465 -8.25 -10.47 22.46
N LYS A 466 -7.18 -11.20 22.14
CA LYS A 466 -5.92 -11.13 22.90
C LYS A 466 -4.99 -10.02 22.40
N GLU A 467 -5.49 -9.16 21.51
CA GLU A 467 -4.74 -8.03 20.94
C GLU A 467 -4.73 -6.84 21.92
N PRO A 468 -3.68 -6.01 21.92
CA PRO A 468 -3.68 -4.77 22.69
C PRO A 468 -4.74 -3.78 22.18
N LEU A 469 -5.27 -2.94 23.07
CA LEU A 469 -6.30 -1.96 22.71
C LEU A 469 -5.75 -0.85 21.79
N VAL A 470 -4.50 -0.44 22.02
CA VAL A 470 -3.77 0.57 21.23
C VAL A 470 -2.42 -0.01 20.78
N ARG A 471 -2.16 0.07 19.46
CA ARG A 471 -0.87 -0.26 18.86
C ARG A 471 -0.22 0.99 18.28
N ILE A 472 1.04 1.21 18.62
CA ILE A 472 1.83 2.33 18.12
C ILE A 472 3.14 1.79 17.54
N ALA A 473 3.37 2.03 16.25
CA ALA A 473 4.56 1.59 15.53
C ALA A 473 5.35 2.78 14.97
N ASP A 474 6.69 2.75 15.02
CA ASP A 474 7.56 3.70 14.30
C ASP A 474 7.18 5.18 14.52
N SER A 475 6.89 5.54 15.76
CA SER A 475 6.25 6.82 16.11
C SER A 475 7.00 7.56 17.20
N LYS A 476 6.91 8.89 17.20
CA LYS A 476 7.47 9.72 18.27
C LYS A 476 6.43 10.67 18.85
N THR A 477 6.55 10.94 20.14
CA THR A 477 5.77 11.98 20.83
C THR A 477 4.26 11.69 20.78
N VAL A 478 3.83 10.51 21.23
CA VAL A 478 2.40 10.18 21.30
C VAL A 478 1.92 10.26 22.75
N GLU A 479 0.85 11.01 23.00
CA GLU A 479 0.25 11.15 24.33
C GLU A 479 -1.12 10.47 24.37
N LEU A 480 -1.28 9.51 25.27
CA LEU A 480 -2.56 8.93 25.67
C LEU A 480 -2.89 9.47 27.05
N LYS A 481 -4.01 10.19 27.18
CA LYS A 481 -4.39 10.78 28.47
C LYS A 481 -5.88 10.64 28.72
N ALA A 482 -6.23 10.12 29.89
CA ALA A 482 -7.60 9.83 30.30
C ALA A 482 -8.33 8.93 29.29
N VAL A 483 -7.71 7.82 28.89
CA VAL A 483 -8.32 6.79 28.05
C VAL A 483 -9.06 5.79 28.93
N LYS A 484 -10.39 5.80 28.89
CA LYS A 484 -11.27 4.92 29.67
C LYS A 484 -11.67 3.70 28.84
N HIS A 485 -11.51 2.51 29.41
CA HIS A 485 -11.94 1.23 28.83
C HIS A 485 -12.23 0.22 29.95
N PRO A 486 -13.02 -0.84 29.72
CA PRO A 486 -13.17 -1.93 30.70
C PRO A 486 -11.83 -2.67 30.88
N GLU A 487 -11.47 -2.98 32.14
CA GLU A 487 -10.20 -3.65 32.51
C GLU A 487 -10.17 -5.10 32.06
N ASN A 488 -9.84 -5.38 30.79
CA ASN A 488 -9.63 -6.74 30.29
C ASN A 488 -8.56 -6.71 29.18
N GLY A 489 -7.27 -6.69 29.54
CA GLY A 489 -6.16 -6.88 28.58
C GLY A 489 -5.09 -5.80 28.58
N GLN A 490 -4.15 -5.90 27.62
CA GLN A 490 -3.06 -4.94 27.43
C GLN A 490 -3.57 -3.65 26.80
N LEU A 491 -3.40 -2.50 27.48
CA LEU A 491 -3.77 -1.20 26.92
C LEU A 491 -2.93 -0.82 25.70
N LEU A 492 -1.61 -0.85 25.84
CA LEU A 492 -0.66 -0.30 24.86
C LEU A 492 0.39 -1.35 24.47
N GLN A 493 0.62 -1.47 23.17
CA GLN A 493 1.78 -2.15 22.60
C GLN A 493 2.56 -1.18 21.72
N LEU A 494 3.86 -1.09 22.00
CA LEU A 494 4.83 -0.37 21.17
C LEU A 494 5.51 -1.35 20.21
N GLU A 495 5.66 -0.93 18.96
CA GLU A 495 6.28 -1.67 17.87
C GLU A 495 7.28 -0.75 17.16
N GLY A 496 8.29 -1.31 16.50
CA GLY A 496 9.25 -0.49 15.74
C GLY A 496 10.02 0.54 16.59
N VAL A 497 10.39 1.66 15.97
CA VAL A 497 11.10 2.75 16.66
C VAL A 497 10.07 3.69 17.31
N ALA A 498 9.62 3.36 18.52
CA ALA A 498 8.69 4.17 19.31
C ALA A 498 9.41 4.95 20.44
N ARG A 499 9.24 6.28 20.51
CA ARG A 499 9.83 7.12 21.57
C ARG A 499 8.89 8.22 22.07
N ASP A 500 9.14 8.70 23.29
CA ASP A 500 8.35 9.75 23.93
C ASP A 500 6.83 9.45 23.95
N ILE A 501 6.50 8.18 24.15
CA ILE A 501 5.12 7.75 24.29
C ILE A 501 4.72 7.92 25.74
N THR A 502 3.66 8.67 26.01
CA THR A 502 3.18 8.96 27.37
C THR A 502 1.78 8.40 27.56
N VAL A 503 1.55 7.77 28.71
CA VAL A 503 0.23 7.30 29.15
C VAL A 503 -0.04 7.94 30.51
N ASP A 504 -1.07 8.79 30.59
CA ASP A 504 -1.46 9.55 31.78
C ASP A 504 -0.29 10.31 32.44
N GLY A 505 0.54 10.94 31.61
CA GLY A 505 1.71 11.72 32.05
C GLY A 505 2.93 10.88 32.45
N THR A 506 2.83 9.55 32.42
CA THR A 506 3.96 8.65 32.61
C THR A 506 4.53 8.28 31.25
N VAL A 507 5.84 8.48 31.04
CA VAL A 507 6.50 7.97 29.84
C VAL A 507 6.43 6.44 29.86
N ALA A 508 5.74 5.85 28.89
CA ALA A 508 5.75 4.43 28.67
C ALA A 508 7.21 4.01 28.46
N ALA A 509 7.69 3.06 29.27
CA ALA A 509 9.07 2.64 29.21
C ALA A 509 9.40 2.17 27.78
N ALA A 510 10.25 2.92 27.09
CA ALA A 510 10.78 2.49 25.82
C ALA A 510 11.59 1.19 26.06
N PRO A 511 11.59 0.26 25.10
CA PRO A 511 12.49 -0.89 25.16
C PRO A 511 13.94 -0.41 25.41
N PRO A 512 14.68 -1.02 26.34
CA PRO A 512 16.08 -0.68 26.55
C PRO A 512 16.89 -0.91 25.27
N ILE A 513 17.82 -0.01 24.97
CA ILE A 513 18.76 -0.21 23.87
C ILE A 513 19.67 -1.38 24.22
N ALA A 514 19.62 -2.43 23.39
CA ALA A 514 20.39 -3.65 23.54
C ALA A 514 21.90 -3.37 23.64
N PRO A 515 22.62 -3.97 24.61
CA PRO A 515 24.06 -3.81 24.74
C PRO A 515 24.80 -4.26 23.47
N LEU A 516 24.37 -5.36 22.85
CA LEU A 516 24.95 -5.86 21.61
C LEU A 516 24.81 -4.89 20.42
N TRP A 517 23.73 -4.10 20.35
CA TRP A 517 23.60 -3.05 19.34
C TRP A 517 24.65 -1.94 19.54
N LYS A 518 24.84 -1.49 20.78
CA LYS A 518 25.84 -0.47 21.10
C LYS A 518 27.26 -0.95 20.79
N GLU A 519 27.56 -2.21 21.11
CA GLU A 519 28.82 -2.85 20.77
C GLU A 519 29.03 -2.91 19.26
N PHE A 520 28.01 -3.35 18.50
CA PHE A 520 28.06 -3.38 17.04
C PHE A 520 28.38 -2.00 16.45
N VAL A 521 27.65 -0.95 16.87
CA VAL A 521 27.89 0.44 16.41
C VAL A 521 29.32 0.89 16.75
N ALA A 522 29.81 0.60 17.96
CA ALA A 522 31.15 0.95 18.37
C ALA A 522 32.23 0.20 17.58
N ALA A 523 32.05 -1.10 17.33
CA ALA A 523 32.95 -1.93 16.56
C ALA A 523 33.04 -1.48 15.10
N ARG A 524 31.90 -1.15 14.48
CA ARG A 524 31.86 -0.56 13.12
C ARG A 524 32.62 0.76 13.05
N LYS A 525 32.47 1.62 14.06
CA LYS A 525 33.19 2.89 14.14
C LYS A 525 34.71 2.70 14.30
N ASN A 526 35.12 1.68 15.05
CA ASN A 526 36.52 1.40 15.36
C ASN A 526 37.18 0.42 14.38
N ASN A 527 36.45 -0.07 13.38
CA ASN A 527 36.88 -1.09 12.43
C ASN A 527 37.40 -2.37 13.11
N THR A 528 36.70 -2.81 14.16
CA THR A 528 36.95 -4.08 14.86
C THR A 528 35.83 -5.08 14.57
N VAL A 529 36.07 -6.37 14.81
CA VAL A 529 35.09 -7.42 14.56
C VAL A 529 33.97 -7.36 15.61
N PRO A 530 32.71 -7.02 15.25
CA PRO A 530 31.60 -6.94 16.18
C PRO A 530 31.14 -8.33 16.65
N THR A 531 30.49 -8.46 17.80
CA THR A 531 29.90 -9.73 18.26
C THR A 531 28.80 -10.21 17.31
N LEU A 532 27.89 -9.31 16.94
CA LEU A 532 26.82 -9.58 15.97
C LEU A 532 27.38 -9.59 14.53
N PRO A 533 27.00 -10.57 13.69
CA PRO A 533 27.25 -10.47 12.24
C PRO A 533 26.57 -9.26 11.62
N ASP A 534 27.14 -8.71 10.55
CA ASP A 534 26.51 -7.63 9.77
C ASP A 534 25.48 -8.18 8.78
N PHE A 535 24.23 -8.31 9.23
CA PHE A 535 23.13 -8.83 8.41
C PHE A 535 22.60 -7.84 7.37
N SER A 536 23.14 -6.62 7.32
CA SER A 536 22.64 -5.59 6.40
C SER A 536 22.86 -5.92 4.92
N TYR A 537 23.62 -6.97 4.61
CA TYR A 537 23.85 -7.51 3.26
C TYR A 537 22.90 -8.68 2.91
N ALA A 538 21.64 -8.59 3.33
CA ALA A 538 20.59 -9.53 2.92
C ALA A 538 19.60 -8.88 1.95
N GLY A 539 18.99 -9.69 1.10
CA GLY A 539 17.93 -9.32 0.17
C GLY A 539 18.41 -8.84 -1.20
N TYR A 540 17.44 -8.55 -2.06
CA TYR A 540 17.59 -8.03 -3.42
C TYR A 540 18.55 -6.85 -3.47
N HIS A 541 19.63 -6.96 -4.25
CA HIS A 541 20.74 -5.99 -4.29
C HIS A 541 21.26 -5.59 -2.90
N PHE A 542 21.32 -6.54 -1.97
CA PHE A 542 21.65 -6.28 -0.56
C PHE A 542 20.76 -5.21 0.08
N SER A 543 19.50 -5.09 -0.31
CA SER A 543 18.59 -4.04 0.15
C SER A 543 19.07 -2.60 -0.12
N GLU A 544 20.01 -2.40 -1.05
CA GLU A 544 20.45 -1.08 -1.53
C GLU A 544 19.43 -0.44 -2.48
N SER A 545 18.45 -1.22 -2.94
CA SER A 545 17.38 -0.78 -3.83
C SER A 545 16.06 -1.47 -3.47
N PRO A 546 14.92 -0.79 -3.63
CA PRO A 546 13.62 -1.44 -3.47
C PRO A 546 13.43 -2.53 -4.54
N LEU A 547 12.52 -3.47 -4.29
CA LEU A 547 12.10 -4.43 -5.30
C LEU A 547 11.57 -3.70 -6.55
N PRO A 548 11.85 -4.19 -7.76
CA PRO A 548 11.65 -3.41 -8.97
C PRO A 548 10.16 -3.17 -9.26
N GLU A 549 9.87 -1.96 -9.74
CA GLU A 549 8.60 -1.66 -10.40
C GLU A 549 8.57 -2.32 -11.78
N LEU A 550 7.42 -2.91 -12.15
CA LEU A 550 7.29 -3.68 -13.38
C LEU A 550 6.77 -2.85 -14.57
N THR A 551 6.67 -1.53 -14.41
CA THR A 551 6.15 -0.62 -15.44
C THR A 551 7.07 -0.60 -16.66
N GLY A 552 6.52 -0.76 -17.86
CA GLY A 552 7.27 -0.71 -19.12
C GLY A 552 7.99 -2.00 -19.53
N LYS A 553 8.08 -3.02 -18.66
CA LYS A 553 8.56 -4.35 -19.08
C LYS A 553 7.54 -5.03 -20.00
N LYS A 554 8.05 -5.68 -21.05
CA LYS A 554 7.21 -6.40 -22.02
C LYS A 554 6.50 -7.58 -21.36
N LYS A 555 5.19 -7.69 -21.60
CA LYS A 555 4.34 -8.77 -21.10
C LYS A 555 4.14 -9.84 -22.17
N PHE A 556 4.24 -11.09 -21.75
CA PHE A 556 3.98 -12.31 -22.49
C PHE A 556 2.79 -12.97 -21.80
N ASP A 557 1.59 -12.63 -22.26
CA ASP A 557 0.34 -13.15 -21.68
C ASP A 557 0.21 -14.64 -22.04
N VAL A 558 0.15 -15.51 -21.04
CA VAL A 558 0.11 -16.97 -21.22
C VAL A 558 -1.06 -17.43 -22.11
N THR A 559 -2.14 -16.65 -22.19
CA THR A 559 -3.30 -16.96 -23.06
C THR A 559 -2.98 -16.82 -24.54
N GLN A 560 -2.02 -15.97 -24.91
CA GLN A 560 -1.52 -15.85 -26.28
C GLN A 560 -0.65 -17.05 -26.68
N PHE A 561 -0.21 -17.84 -25.70
CA PHE A 561 0.57 -19.06 -25.90
C PHE A 561 -0.28 -20.33 -25.72
N GLY A 562 -1.59 -20.18 -25.55
CA GLY A 562 -2.57 -21.28 -25.52
C GLY A 562 -3.03 -21.71 -24.13
N ALA A 563 -2.65 -21.00 -23.07
CA ALA A 563 -3.18 -21.27 -21.73
C ALA A 563 -4.62 -20.74 -21.63
N VAL A 564 -5.52 -21.45 -20.93
CA VAL A 564 -6.92 -21.05 -20.81
C VAL A 564 -7.34 -21.07 -19.35
N PRO A 565 -7.62 -19.91 -18.74
CA PRO A 565 -8.02 -19.90 -17.33
C PRO A 565 -9.41 -20.50 -17.12
N ASN A 566 -9.56 -21.25 -16.03
CA ASN A 566 -10.80 -21.88 -15.57
C ASN A 566 -11.39 -22.91 -16.54
N ASP A 567 -10.53 -23.62 -17.28
CA ASP A 567 -10.93 -24.85 -17.95
C ASP A 567 -10.33 -26.09 -17.26
N ASP A 568 -10.59 -27.27 -17.81
CA ASP A 568 -10.08 -28.54 -17.30
C ASP A 568 -8.85 -29.02 -18.11
N GLN A 569 -8.21 -28.15 -18.89
CA GLN A 569 -7.03 -28.48 -19.68
C GLN A 569 -5.74 -28.04 -18.96
N TYR A 570 -4.66 -28.79 -19.19
CA TYR A 570 -3.37 -28.49 -18.56
C TYR A 570 -2.59 -27.43 -19.35
N ASP A 571 -2.04 -26.45 -18.64
CA ASP A 571 -1.40 -25.26 -19.20
C ASP A 571 0.13 -25.33 -19.23
N ASP A 572 0.76 -26.42 -18.76
CA ASP A 572 2.23 -26.56 -18.61
C ASP A 572 3.00 -26.12 -19.87
N ASP A 573 2.63 -26.68 -21.04
CA ASP A 573 3.31 -26.39 -22.30
C ASP A 573 3.09 -24.94 -22.78
N ALA A 574 1.90 -24.38 -22.53
CA ALA A 574 1.58 -23.01 -22.89
C ALA A 574 2.38 -22.02 -22.04
N ILE A 575 2.52 -22.30 -20.76
CA ILE A 575 3.32 -21.49 -19.84
C ILE A 575 4.80 -21.60 -20.18
N GLN A 576 5.31 -22.80 -20.50
CA GLN A 576 6.70 -22.95 -20.95
C GLN A 576 6.96 -22.16 -22.24
N ARG A 577 6.05 -22.18 -23.22
CA ARG A 577 6.17 -21.35 -24.43
C ARG A 577 6.23 -19.85 -24.12
N ALA A 578 5.44 -19.38 -23.16
CA ALA A 578 5.46 -17.98 -22.73
C ALA A 578 6.80 -17.63 -22.04
N VAL A 579 7.34 -18.53 -21.22
CA VAL A 579 8.68 -18.41 -20.60
C VAL A 579 9.76 -18.35 -21.68
N ASP A 580 9.73 -19.25 -22.66
CA ASP A 580 10.70 -19.30 -23.74
C ASP A 580 10.65 -18.03 -24.61
N ALA A 581 9.44 -17.51 -24.87
CA ALA A 581 9.26 -16.26 -25.59
C ALA A 581 9.78 -15.05 -24.80
N ALA A 582 9.59 -15.03 -23.47
CA ALA A 582 10.15 -14.00 -22.61
C ALA A 582 11.69 -14.09 -22.55
N ALA A 583 12.25 -15.30 -22.52
CA ALA A 583 13.71 -15.53 -22.55
C ALA A 583 14.35 -15.13 -23.89
N ALA A 584 13.63 -15.32 -25.01
CA ALA A 584 14.08 -14.89 -26.33
C ALA A 584 14.04 -13.36 -26.51
N ASN A 585 13.35 -12.62 -25.63
CA ASN A 585 13.27 -11.16 -25.69
C ASN A 585 14.51 -10.50 -25.06
N PRO A 586 15.16 -9.54 -25.75
CA PRO A 586 16.28 -8.79 -25.16
C PRO A 586 15.87 -8.13 -23.84
N GLY A 587 16.60 -8.43 -22.76
CA GLY A 587 16.31 -7.94 -21.41
C GLY A 587 15.20 -8.70 -20.65
N GLY A 588 14.78 -9.87 -21.16
CA GLY A 588 13.78 -10.73 -20.53
C GLY A 588 12.36 -10.16 -20.64
N GLY A 589 11.47 -10.54 -19.72
CA GLY A 589 10.08 -10.14 -19.78
C GLY A 589 9.22 -10.67 -18.63
N ILE A 590 7.97 -10.20 -18.62
CA ILE A 590 6.95 -10.65 -17.68
C ILE A 590 6.13 -11.76 -18.35
N VAL A 591 6.17 -12.96 -17.80
CA VAL A 591 5.18 -14.02 -18.10
C VAL A 591 3.94 -13.68 -17.28
N PHE A 592 2.92 -13.17 -17.97
CA PHE A 592 1.73 -12.61 -17.34
C PHE A 592 0.57 -13.62 -17.33
N PHE A 593 -0.01 -13.82 -16.15
CA PHE A 593 -1.17 -14.66 -15.92
C PHE A 593 -2.38 -13.77 -15.63
N PRO A 594 -3.42 -13.76 -16.49
CA PRO A 594 -4.65 -13.06 -16.20
C PRO A 594 -5.43 -13.73 -15.04
N LYS A 595 -6.58 -13.16 -14.69
CA LYS A 595 -7.45 -13.70 -13.64
C LYS A 595 -7.96 -15.09 -14.01
N GLY A 596 -8.03 -15.97 -13.02
CA GLY A 596 -8.54 -17.33 -13.15
C GLY A 596 -7.52 -18.39 -12.74
N LYS A 597 -7.98 -19.64 -12.81
CA LYS A 597 -7.23 -20.83 -12.43
C LYS A 597 -6.55 -21.47 -13.63
N PHE A 598 -5.24 -21.70 -13.54
CA PHE A 598 -4.44 -22.42 -14.52
C PHE A 598 -4.05 -23.78 -13.95
N LEU A 599 -4.26 -24.84 -14.72
CA LEU A 599 -4.13 -26.22 -14.26
C LEU A 599 -2.78 -26.80 -14.71
N LEU A 600 -2.01 -27.35 -13.77
CA LEU A 600 -0.68 -27.89 -14.03
C LEU A 600 -0.54 -29.36 -13.64
N ALA A 601 0.50 -30.00 -14.16
CA ALA A 601 0.91 -31.37 -13.89
C ALA A 601 -0.15 -32.41 -14.31
N PRO A 602 -0.25 -32.72 -15.61
CA PRO A 602 -1.16 -33.76 -16.14
C PRO A 602 -0.83 -35.18 -15.68
N ASP A 603 0.39 -35.38 -15.19
CA ASP A 603 0.97 -36.66 -14.84
C ASP A 603 1.93 -36.53 -13.64
N GLU A 604 2.45 -37.66 -13.19
CA GLU A 604 3.41 -37.73 -12.08
C GLU A 604 4.87 -37.72 -12.57
N ASP A 605 5.14 -37.26 -13.80
CA ASP A 605 6.50 -37.23 -14.38
C ASP A 605 7.31 -36.05 -13.80
N ASN A 606 8.24 -36.37 -12.91
CA ASN A 606 9.12 -35.41 -12.23
C ASN A 606 10.20 -34.77 -13.12
N LYS A 607 10.17 -35.00 -14.42
CA LYS A 607 11.05 -34.32 -15.39
C LYS A 607 10.37 -33.15 -16.12
N LYS A 608 9.05 -32.99 -15.96
CA LYS A 608 8.23 -32.03 -16.71
C LYS A 608 8.00 -30.72 -15.96
N GLN A 609 9.09 -30.06 -15.56
CA GLN A 609 9.05 -28.78 -14.87
C GLN A 609 8.81 -27.62 -15.83
N ILE A 610 8.23 -26.54 -15.32
CA ILE A 610 8.33 -25.23 -15.96
C ILE A 610 9.70 -24.65 -15.60
N LEU A 611 10.59 -24.61 -16.59
CA LEU A 611 12.00 -24.29 -16.41
C LEU A 611 12.31 -22.87 -16.85
N ILE A 612 12.87 -22.08 -15.93
CA ILE A 612 13.32 -20.71 -16.17
C ILE A 612 14.84 -20.70 -16.13
N THR A 613 15.48 -20.61 -17.30
CA THR A 613 16.95 -20.68 -17.44
C THR A 613 17.66 -19.39 -17.81
N SER A 614 16.92 -18.29 -17.93
CA SER A 614 17.42 -16.99 -18.33
C SER A 614 17.16 -15.94 -17.26
N SER A 615 18.04 -14.93 -17.20
CA SER A 615 17.87 -13.76 -16.34
C SER A 615 16.67 -12.89 -16.78
N ASN A 616 16.19 -12.02 -15.88
CA ASN A 616 15.13 -11.04 -16.15
C ASN A 616 13.75 -11.63 -16.48
N ILE A 617 13.45 -12.84 -16.00
CA ILE A 617 12.14 -13.48 -16.17
C ILE A 617 11.29 -13.31 -14.92
N ILE A 618 10.12 -12.69 -15.08
CA ILE A 618 9.19 -12.43 -13.98
C ILE A 618 7.88 -13.17 -14.22
N LEU A 619 7.43 -13.97 -13.27
CA LEU A 619 6.08 -14.53 -13.26
C LEU A 619 5.15 -13.55 -12.55
N GLN A 620 4.14 -13.01 -13.24
CA GLN A 620 3.22 -12.02 -12.68
C GLN A 620 1.77 -12.47 -12.85
N GLY A 621 1.05 -12.61 -11.74
CA GLY A 621 -0.39 -12.77 -11.75
C GLY A 621 -1.14 -11.45 -11.60
N SER A 622 -2.46 -11.53 -11.74
CA SER A 622 -3.40 -10.41 -11.59
C SER A 622 -3.80 -10.11 -10.14
N GLY A 623 -3.23 -10.84 -9.18
CA GLY A 623 -3.49 -10.77 -7.73
C GLY A 623 -3.53 -12.16 -7.11
N SER A 624 -3.02 -12.32 -5.88
CA SER A 624 -2.94 -13.62 -5.17
C SER A 624 -4.14 -13.92 -4.26
N GLN A 625 -5.07 -12.99 -4.16
CA GLN A 625 -6.31 -13.15 -3.40
C GLN A 625 -7.39 -13.85 -4.24
N GLU A 626 -8.52 -14.17 -3.60
CA GLU A 626 -9.67 -14.79 -4.28
C GLU A 626 -10.15 -13.90 -5.44
N GLY A 627 -10.45 -14.52 -6.58
CA GLY A 627 -10.78 -13.81 -7.82
C GLY A 627 -9.58 -13.22 -8.59
N GLY A 628 -8.35 -13.49 -8.12
CA GLY A 628 -7.09 -13.20 -8.81
C GLY A 628 -6.61 -14.36 -9.69
N THR A 629 -5.29 -14.54 -9.78
CA THR A 629 -4.64 -15.65 -10.49
C THR A 629 -4.35 -16.80 -9.53
N GLU A 630 -4.84 -17.99 -9.88
CA GLU A 630 -4.50 -19.24 -9.21
C GLU A 630 -3.71 -20.14 -10.17
N ILE A 631 -2.57 -20.64 -9.73
CA ILE A 631 -1.83 -21.71 -10.41
C ILE A 631 -1.99 -22.97 -9.55
N TYR A 632 -2.70 -23.95 -10.09
CA TYR A 632 -3.12 -25.15 -9.36
C TYR A 632 -2.41 -26.39 -9.90
N GLN A 633 -1.60 -27.04 -9.06
CA GLN A 633 -0.99 -28.33 -9.39
C GLN A 633 -1.92 -29.49 -9.03
N ASP A 634 -2.36 -30.25 -10.03
CA ASP A 634 -3.21 -31.43 -9.81
C ASP A 634 -2.41 -32.65 -9.35
N LYS A 635 -1.64 -33.26 -10.27
CA LYS A 635 -0.95 -34.51 -9.93
C LYS A 635 0.31 -34.26 -9.11
N LYS A 636 0.61 -35.19 -8.21
CA LYS A 636 1.86 -35.18 -7.46
C LYS A 636 3.03 -35.45 -8.38
N ARG A 637 4.11 -34.70 -8.19
CA ARG A 637 5.44 -35.04 -8.68
C ARG A 637 6.36 -35.09 -7.47
N ILE A 638 7.18 -36.13 -7.39
CA ILE A 638 8.02 -36.43 -6.23
C ILE A 638 9.46 -36.01 -6.51
N ASN A 639 10.09 -35.31 -5.56
CA ASN A 639 11.42 -34.71 -5.69
C ASN A 639 11.45 -33.72 -6.87
N ASP A 640 10.40 -32.92 -7.00
CA ASP A 640 10.20 -32.07 -8.16
C ASP A 640 9.54 -30.74 -7.81
N ARG A 641 10.15 -29.67 -8.32
CA ARG A 641 9.65 -28.31 -8.18
C ARG A 641 8.98 -27.89 -9.47
N GLN A 642 7.69 -27.59 -9.39
CA GLN A 642 6.87 -27.29 -10.56
C GLN A 642 7.39 -26.10 -11.36
N PHE A 643 7.87 -25.06 -10.67
CA PHE A 643 8.62 -23.95 -11.27
C PHE A 643 10.06 -23.99 -10.79
N LEU A 644 11.01 -24.10 -11.72
CA LEU A 644 12.43 -24.17 -11.40
C LEU A 644 13.23 -23.07 -12.11
N PHE A 645 13.75 -22.14 -11.32
CA PHE A 645 14.70 -21.12 -11.73
C PHE A 645 16.11 -21.68 -11.53
N ARG A 646 16.86 -21.85 -12.62
CA ARG A 646 18.27 -22.25 -12.56
C ARG A 646 18.99 -21.95 -13.86
N PRO A 647 20.30 -21.64 -13.85
CA PRO A 647 21.07 -21.53 -15.08
C PRO A 647 21.07 -22.87 -15.85
N ALA A 648 21.06 -22.81 -17.19
CA ALA A 648 21.09 -24.00 -18.04
C ALA A 648 22.33 -24.89 -17.82
N ALA A 649 23.45 -24.28 -17.41
CA ALA A 649 24.67 -24.97 -17.02
C ALA A 649 25.23 -24.34 -15.74
N ASN A 650 25.67 -25.18 -14.82
CA ASN A 650 26.31 -24.74 -13.59
C ASN A 650 27.63 -25.49 -13.37
N ARG A 651 28.73 -24.92 -13.88
CA ARG A 651 30.08 -25.45 -13.65
C ARG A 651 30.79 -24.61 -12.61
N GLN A 652 31.05 -25.18 -11.43
CA GLN A 652 31.93 -24.58 -10.44
C GLN A 652 33.39 -24.91 -10.81
N GLN A 653 34.06 -23.97 -11.48
CA GLN A 653 35.49 -24.08 -11.77
C GLN A 653 36.29 -23.43 -10.64
N ARG A 654 37.34 -24.11 -10.16
CA ARG A 654 38.32 -23.52 -9.25
C ARG A 654 39.10 -22.42 -9.97
N LEU A 655 39.14 -21.24 -9.37
CA LEU A 655 39.84 -20.06 -9.88
C LEU A 655 41.20 -19.89 -9.21
N THR A 656 41.24 -19.98 -7.88
CA THR A 656 42.48 -19.78 -7.08
C THR A 656 42.31 -20.34 -5.66
N THR A 657 43.36 -20.29 -4.84
CA THR A 657 43.34 -20.70 -3.43
C THR A 657 43.64 -19.52 -2.52
N ILE A 658 43.02 -19.48 -1.34
CA ILE A 658 43.29 -18.47 -0.31
C ILE A 658 44.56 -18.84 0.46
N THR A 659 45.45 -17.86 0.67
CA THR A 659 46.82 -18.07 1.19
C THR A 659 47.09 -17.44 2.54
N ALA A 660 46.11 -16.72 3.13
CA ALA A 660 46.21 -16.18 4.47
C ALA A 660 44.91 -16.39 5.26
N ASN A 661 45.04 -16.46 6.59
CA ASN A 661 43.88 -16.40 7.47
C ASN A 661 43.16 -15.05 7.31
N ALA A 662 41.86 -15.04 7.53
CA ALA A 662 41.03 -13.85 7.50
C ALA A 662 39.95 -13.95 8.57
N SER A 663 39.68 -12.87 9.28
CA SER A 663 38.62 -12.84 10.30
C SER A 663 37.26 -12.61 9.69
N ARG A 664 36.20 -13.10 10.32
CA ARG A 664 34.82 -12.70 10.01
C ARG A 664 34.67 -11.17 10.07
N GLU A 665 33.67 -10.68 9.36
CA GLU A 665 33.32 -9.28 9.18
C GLU A 665 34.38 -8.43 8.45
N THR A 666 35.46 -9.06 7.95
CA THR A 666 36.35 -8.44 6.96
C THR A 666 35.75 -8.55 5.55
N PHE A 667 36.26 -7.72 4.65
CA PHE A 667 35.87 -7.71 3.24
C PHE A 667 36.99 -8.24 2.34
N ALA A 668 38.13 -8.66 2.86
CA ALA A 668 39.29 -8.97 2.03
C ALA A 668 39.98 -10.29 2.37
N VAL A 669 40.50 -10.95 1.32
CA VAL A 669 41.30 -12.18 1.40
C VAL A 669 42.55 -12.08 0.52
N GLN A 670 43.60 -12.81 0.90
CA GLN A 670 44.80 -13.00 0.06
C GLN A 670 44.67 -14.29 -0.74
N VAL A 671 44.97 -14.24 -2.03
CA VAL A 671 44.92 -15.41 -2.93
C VAL A 671 46.29 -15.74 -3.54
N ALA A 672 46.45 -16.97 -4.03
CA ALA A 672 47.69 -17.40 -4.68
C ALA A 672 47.93 -16.68 -6.02
N ASP A 673 46.86 -16.52 -6.80
CA ASP A 673 46.86 -15.82 -8.09
C ASP A 673 45.51 -15.16 -8.33
N ALA A 674 45.51 -13.85 -8.62
CA ALA A 674 44.33 -13.07 -8.96
C ALA A 674 44.19 -12.80 -10.48
N SER A 675 45.10 -13.29 -11.32
CA SER A 675 45.17 -12.96 -12.75
C SER A 675 43.93 -13.34 -13.56
N GLN A 676 43.16 -14.32 -13.07
CA GLN A 676 41.92 -14.82 -13.70
C GLN A 676 40.65 -14.21 -13.08
N LEU A 677 40.78 -13.24 -12.19
CA LEU A 677 39.68 -12.60 -11.47
C LEU A 677 39.44 -11.18 -11.99
N GLN A 678 38.21 -10.70 -11.88
CA GLN A 678 37.84 -9.33 -12.26
C GLN A 678 36.83 -8.70 -11.30
N PRO A 679 36.86 -7.37 -11.10
CA PRO A 679 35.78 -6.65 -10.41
C PRO A 679 34.40 -6.94 -11.03
N GLY A 680 33.39 -7.06 -10.20
CA GLY A 680 32.02 -7.45 -10.55
C GLY A 680 31.78 -8.96 -10.68
N GLN A 681 32.84 -9.79 -10.63
CA GLN A 681 32.70 -11.24 -10.71
C GLN A 681 32.19 -11.82 -9.38
N ASP A 682 31.21 -12.71 -9.46
CA ASP A 682 30.76 -13.49 -8.31
C ASP A 682 31.58 -14.76 -8.14
N VAL A 683 31.98 -15.03 -6.89
CA VAL A 683 32.78 -16.20 -6.50
C VAL A 683 32.21 -16.84 -5.26
N ILE A 684 32.49 -18.14 -5.07
CA ILE A 684 32.19 -18.87 -3.84
C ILE A 684 33.50 -19.16 -3.12
N ILE A 685 33.58 -18.80 -1.85
CA ILE A 685 34.60 -19.30 -0.92
C ILE A 685 34.18 -20.70 -0.49
N LYS A 686 34.98 -21.70 -0.86
CA LYS A 686 34.66 -23.11 -0.65
C LYS A 686 35.71 -23.81 0.21
N HIS A 687 35.26 -24.53 1.23
CA HIS A 687 36.10 -25.41 2.03
C HIS A 687 35.31 -26.54 2.67
N ARG A 688 35.97 -27.67 2.92
CA ARG A 688 35.45 -28.78 3.71
C ARG A 688 36.60 -29.63 4.25
N SER A 689 36.72 -29.72 5.57
CA SER A 689 37.62 -30.65 6.24
C SER A 689 37.20 -30.92 7.69
N GLU A 690 37.51 -32.12 8.19
CA GLU A 690 37.32 -32.46 9.62
C GLU A 690 38.16 -31.54 10.52
N ALA A 691 39.40 -31.22 10.13
CA ALA A 691 40.31 -30.39 10.93
C ALA A 691 39.75 -28.98 11.13
N TYR A 692 39.27 -28.34 10.06
CA TYR A 692 38.60 -27.04 10.16
C TYR A 692 37.32 -27.13 11.01
N THR A 693 36.56 -28.21 10.86
CA THR A 693 35.33 -28.42 11.65
C THR A 693 35.60 -28.47 13.14
N LYS A 694 36.62 -29.23 13.57
CA LYS A 694 37.03 -29.30 14.98
C LYS A 694 37.47 -27.93 15.50
N TRP A 695 38.26 -27.20 14.71
CA TRP A 695 38.69 -25.85 15.05
C TRP A 695 37.50 -24.87 15.18
N TYR A 696 36.58 -24.89 14.21
CA TYR A 696 35.43 -24.00 14.16
C TYR A 696 34.50 -24.19 15.35
N PHE A 697 34.23 -25.43 15.77
CA PHE A 697 33.33 -25.71 16.88
C PHE A 697 33.98 -25.62 18.26
N ASP A 698 35.32 -25.60 18.37
CA ASP A 698 36.01 -25.45 19.65
C ASP A 698 35.46 -24.25 20.47
N PRO A 699 35.24 -24.42 21.80
CA PRO A 699 35.50 -25.60 22.63
C PRO A 699 34.33 -26.62 22.72
N LEU A 700 33.34 -26.54 21.83
CA LEU A 700 32.16 -27.42 21.86
C LEU A 700 32.52 -28.84 21.36
N PRO A 701 32.29 -29.89 22.18
CA PRO A 701 32.59 -31.26 21.76
C PRO A 701 31.63 -31.72 20.66
N LEU A 702 32.15 -32.51 19.71
CA LEU A 702 31.37 -33.10 18.62
C LEU A 702 31.03 -34.56 18.90
N LYS A 703 29.80 -34.99 18.59
CA LYS A 703 29.38 -36.39 18.78
C LYS A 703 29.87 -37.28 17.65
N ALA A 704 30.34 -38.48 17.96
CA ALA A 704 30.77 -39.46 16.96
C ALA A 704 29.65 -39.84 15.96
N GLN A 705 28.39 -39.74 16.37
CA GLN A 705 27.21 -39.99 15.53
C GLN A 705 27.05 -38.98 14.39
N TRP A 706 27.71 -37.81 14.45
CA TRP A 706 27.67 -36.77 13.41
C TRP A 706 28.64 -37.12 12.28
N THR A 707 28.46 -38.30 11.70
CA THR A 707 29.45 -38.94 10.82
C THR A 707 29.79 -38.13 9.57
N ARG A 708 28.94 -37.19 9.12
CA ARG A 708 29.24 -36.31 7.97
C ARG A 708 30.31 -35.26 8.27
N LEU A 709 30.66 -35.05 9.54
CA LEU A 709 31.70 -34.11 9.99
C LEU A 709 33.11 -34.73 10.03
N PHE A 710 33.24 -36.05 9.93
CA PHE A 710 34.51 -36.76 10.14
C PHE A 710 34.93 -37.57 8.90
N GLY A 711 36.22 -37.89 8.80
CA GLY A 711 36.84 -38.59 7.70
C GLY A 711 37.38 -37.66 6.60
N ASP A 712 38.07 -38.25 5.63
CA ASP A 712 38.79 -37.52 4.57
C ASP A 712 37.89 -36.67 3.66
N ASP A 713 36.64 -37.13 3.49
CA ASP A 713 35.56 -36.45 2.76
C ASP A 713 34.53 -35.77 3.69
N GLY A 714 34.79 -35.80 5.00
CA GLY A 714 33.96 -35.22 6.04
C GLY A 714 34.26 -33.76 6.33
N GLY A 715 33.34 -33.12 7.06
CA GLY A 715 33.49 -31.77 7.59
C GLY A 715 32.30 -30.88 7.28
N MET A 716 32.22 -29.77 8.03
CA MET A 716 31.30 -28.66 7.79
C MET A 716 31.49 -28.12 6.36
N GLN A 717 30.38 -27.87 5.69
CA GLN A 717 30.37 -27.36 4.33
C GLN A 717 30.42 -25.83 4.35
N VAL A 718 31.52 -25.26 3.85
CA VAL A 718 31.64 -23.81 3.65
C VAL A 718 31.43 -23.51 2.18
N GLN A 719 30.40 -22.69 1.87
CA GLN A 719 30.12 -22.16 0.53
C GLN A 719 29.54 -20.75 0.64
N GLU A 720 30.40 -19.76 0.87
CA GLU A 720 30.00 -18.37 1.03
C GLU A 720 30.15 -17.60 -0.30
N ILE A 721 29.10 -16.89 -0.74
CA ILE A 721 29.08 -16.23 -2.06
C ILE A 721 29.43 -14.75 -1.90
N HIS A 722 30.34 -14.26 -2.74
CA HIS A 722 30.82 -12.87 -2.72
C HIS A 722 30.92 -12.28 -4.12
N THR A 723 30.64 -10.98 -4.25
CA THR A 723 30.97 -10.19 -5.44
C THR A 723 32.35 -9.56 -5.23
N ILE A 724 33.29 -9.73 -6.17
CA ILE A 724 34.58 -9.03 -6.14
C ILE A 724 34.34 -7.55 -6.43
N GLU A 725 34.68 -6.67 -5.51
CA GLU A 725 34.58 -5.22 -5.69
C GLU A 725 35.90 -4.63 -6.21
N LYS A 726 37.03 -5.10 -5.68
CA LYS A 726 38.35 -4.57 -6.01
C LYS A 726 39.42 -5.66 -5.97
N ILE A 727 40.42 -5.52 -6.83
CA ILE A 727 41.63 -6.36 -6.86
C ILE A 727 42.86 -5.44 -6.74
N ASN A 728 43.76 -5.75 -5.81
CA ASN A 728 45.05 -5.08 -5.66
C ASN A 728 46.16 -6.11 -5.48
N GLY A 729 46.91 -6.39 -6.55
CA GLY A 729 47.81 -7.55 -6.59
C GLY A 729 47.03 -8.84 -6.32
N ASN A 730 47.48 -9.59 -5.32
CA ASN A 730 46.84 -10.84 -4.88
C ASN A 730 45.84 -10.65 -3.73
N THR A 731 45.48 -9.41 -3.40
CA THR A 731 44.42 -9.10 -2.43
C THR A 731 43.11 -8.85 -3.15
N ILE A 732 42.07 -9.59 -2.76
CA ILE A 732 40.70 -9.44 -3.25
C ILE A 732 39.88 -8.76 -2.17
N THR A 733 39.13 -7.71 -2.54
CA THR A 733 38.11 -7.09 -1.69
C THR A 733 36.74 -7.40 -2.25
N PHE A 734 35.84 -7.89 -1.40
CA PHE A 734 34.47 -8.25 -1.70
C PHE A 734 33.51 -7.11 -1.35
N LYS A 735 32.32 -7.13 -1.97
CA LYS A 735 31.23 -6.21 -1.67
C LYS A 735 30.56 -6.51 -0.31
N ASN A 736 30.45 -7.79 0.05
CA ASN A 736 29.82 -8.25 1.29
C ASN A 736 30.85 -8.89 2.24
N PRO A 737 30.65 -8.79 3.56
CA PRO A 737 31.60 -9.29 4.55
C PRO A 737 31.65 -10.82 4.58
N LEU A 738 32.77 -11.36 5.06
CA LEU A 738 32.86 -12.76 5.50
C LEU A 738 32.02 -12.96 6.76
N HIS A 739 31.23 -14.03 6.85
CA HIS A 739 30.51 -14.39 8.10
C HIS A 739 31.19 -15.52 8.89
N LEU A 740 32.29 -16.06 8.39
CA LEU A 740 33.13 -17.03 9.08
C LEU A 740 34.61 -16.63 9.05
N ASP A 741 35.37 -17.12 10.02
CA ASP A 741 36.82 -16.98 10.04
C ASP A 741 37.47 -18.01 9.10
N ILE A 742 38.31 -17.53 8.18
CA ILE A 742 39.16 -18.38 7.35
C ILE A 742 40.38 -18.76 8.17
N HIS A 743 40.48 -20.05 8.48
CA HIS A 743 41.62 -20.66 9.16
C HIS A 743 42.24 -21.73 8.25
N LEU A 744 43.46 -21.49 7.78
CA LEU A 744 44.12 -22.37 6.83
C LEU A 744 44.46 -23.72 7.48
N ILE A 745 44.16 -24.81 6.76
CA ILE A 745 44.50 -26.18 7.12
C ILE A 745 45.52 -26.71 6.13
N ASP A 746 46.64 -27.25 6.63
CA ASP A 746 47.67 -27.85 5.80
C ASP A 746 47.10 -28.96 4.90
N GLY A 747 47.38 -28.87 3.60
CA GLY A 747 46.93 -29.85 2.59
C GLY A 747 45.44 -29.79 2.22
N LYS A 748 44.64 -28.90 2.84
CA LYS A 748 43.22 -28.69 2.52
C LYS A 748 42.95 -27.17 2.41
N PRO A 749 43.27 -26.52 1.28
CA PRO A 749 43.11 -25.07 1.15
C PRO A 749 41.64 -24.64 1.15
N PHE A 750 41.41 -23.36 1.44
CA PHE A 750 40.19 -22.66 1.03
C PHE A 750 40.33 -22.27 -0.45
N GLU A 751 39.27 -22.46 -1.22
CA GLU A 751 39.26 -22.21 -2.67
C GLU A 751 38.30 -21.08 -3.02
N LEU A 752 38.66 -20.27 -4.01
CA LEU A 752 37.70 -19.45 -4.74
C LEU A 752 37.25 -20.22 -5.99
N VAL A 753 35.94 -20.42 -6.13
CA VAL A 753 35.34 -21.07 -7.30
C VAL A 753 34.35 -20.12 -7.98
N ALA A 754 34.17 -20.25 -9.29
CA ALA A 754 33.22 -19.42 -10.04
C ALA A 754 31.77 -19.67 -9.58
N TYR A 755 31.01 -18.58 -9.37
CA TYR A 755 29.56 -18.62 -9.17
C TYR A 755 28.85 -18.24 -10.47
N ASN A 756 28.12 -19.19 -11.05
CA ASN A 756 27.32 -18.96 -12.26
C ASN A 756 25.85 -18.94 -11.87
N SER A 757 25.16 -17.85 -12.20
CA SER A 757 23.76 -17.65 -11.84
C SER A 757 22.95 -17.03 -12.97
N ILE A 758 21.63 -17.16 -12.87
CA ILE A 758 20.70 -16.23 -13.52
C ILE A 758 20.32 -15.13 -12.52
N GLU A 759 19.91 -13.97 -13.00
CA GLU A 759 19.64 -12.82 -12.15
C GLU A 759 18.36 -12.07 -12.51
N GLU A 760 17.88 -11.21 -11.62
CA GLU A 760 16.70 -10.37 -11.84
C GLU A 760 15.41 -11.18 -12.11
N CYS A 761 15.30 -12.37 -11.51
CA CYS A 761 14.11 -13.22 -11.63
C CYS A 761 13.10 -12.90 -10.52
N GLY A 762 11.80 -12.86 -10.87
CA GLY A 762 10.75 -12.39 -9.96
C GLY A 762 9.48 -13.23 -9.99
N ILE A 763 8.75 -13.27 -8.87
CA ILE A 763 7.38 -13.81 -8.80
C ILE A 763 6.48 -12.86 -8.02
N THR A 764 5.33 -12.46 -8.56
CA THR A 764 4.35 -11.64 -7.82
C THR A 764 2.89 -11.89 -8.19
N GLY A 765 2.00 -11.70 -7.21
CA GLY A 765 0.56 -11.60 -7.44
C GLY A 765 -0.08 -12.92 -7.85
N ILE A 766 0.46 -14.05 -7.40
CA ILE A 766 -0.03 -15.39 -7.73
C ILE A 766 -0.42 -16.14 -6.46
N ARG A 767 -1.55 -16.85 -6.50
CA ARG A 767 -1.87 -17.93 -5.57
C ARG A 767 -1.38 -19.24 -6.15
N PHE A 768 -0.44 -19.90 -5.50
CA PHE A 768 -0.09 -21.27 -5.79
C PHE A 768 -0.93 -22.19 -4.92
N SER A 769 -1.60 -23.17 -5.52
CA SER A 769 -2.39 -24.18 -4.81
C SER A 769 -2.14 -25.57 -5.36
N SER A 770 -2.47 -26.61 -4.59
CA SER A 770 -2.28 -27.99 -5.06
C SER A 770 -3.35 -28.97 -4.62
N ASN A 771 -3.32 -30.17 -5.20
CA ASN A 771 -4.17 -31.28 -4.80
C ASN A 771 -3.70 -32.02 -3.53
N TRP A 772 -2.63 -31.54 -2.87
CA TRP A 772 -2.27 -31.98 -1.52
C TRP A 772 -3.45 -31.87 -0.55
N LYS A 773 -4.31 -30.85 -0.74
CA LYS A 773 -5.56 -30.65 0.02
C LYS A 773 -6.47 -31.88 0.03
N SER A 774 -6.45 -32.67 -1.04
CA SER A 774 -7.29 -33.86 -1.22
C SER A 774 -6.54 -35.17 -1.02
N TYR A 775 -5.22 -35.13 -0.73
CA TYR A 775 -4.49 -36.34 -0.34
C TYR A 775 -5.13 -36.91 0.95
N PRO A 776 -5.45 -38.22 1.02
CA PRO A 776 -6.33 -38.75 2.07
C PRO A 776 -5.70 -38.76 3.46
N GLU A 777 -4.37 -38.70 3.56
CA GLU A 777 -3.65 -38.83 4.82
C GLU A 777 -3.20 -37.47 5.35
N ASP A 778 -3.21 -37.31 6.67
CA ASP A 778 -2.55 -36.19 7.34
C ASP A 778 -1.03 -36.28 7.19
N PHE A 779 -0.36 -35.12 7.18
CA PHE A 779 1.11 -35.09 7.06
C PHE A 779 1.79 -35.84 8.22
N VAL A 780 2.71 -36.75 7.87
CA VAL A 780 3.58 -37.46 8.80
C VAL A 780 5.03 -37.31 8.33
N HIS A 781 5.82 -36.58 9.12
CA HIS A 781 7.24 -36.32 8.84
C HIS A 781 8.05 -37.62 8.73
N HIS A 782 8.86 -37.77 7.68
CA HIS A 782 9.71 -38.94 7.42
C HIS A 782 8.95 -40.26 7.22
N LYS A 783 7.68 -40.21 6.84
CA LYS A 783 6.91 -41.42 6.53
C LYS A 783 7.35 -42.06 5.21
N ASN A 784 7.39 -41.27 4.14
CA ASN A 784 7.81 -41.68 2.80
C ASN A 784 8.03 -40.44 1.92
N GLU A 785 8.46 -40.65 0.67
CA GLU A 785 8.77 -39.57 -0.27
C GLU A 785 7.54 -38.73 -0.68
N ILE A 786 6.32 -39.26 -0.58
CA ILE A 786 5.12 -38.47 -0.87
C ILE A 786 4.94 -37.41 0.22
N HIS A 787 5.03 -37.82 1.48
CA HIS A 787 4.89 -36.90 2.59
C HIS A 787 6.01 -35.88 2.63
N ASP A 788 7.24 -36.22 2.26
CA ASP A 788 8.36 -35.28 2.38
C ASP A 788 8.61 -34.47 1.08
N TYR A 789 8.31 -35.00 -0.11
CA TYR A 789 8.80 -34.44 -1.38
C TYR A 789 7.79 -34.44 -2.54
N ALA A 790 6.51 -34.79 -2.32
CA ALA A 790 5.49 -34.60 -3.35
C ALA A 790 4.91 -33.18 -3.31
N TRP A 791 4.56 -32.61 -4.47
CA TRP A 791 4.01 -31.24 -4.59
C TRP A 791 4.96 -30.20 -3.97
N GLU A 792 6.02 -29.86 -4.71
CA GLU A 792 6.90 -28.73 -4.40
C GLU A 792 6.65 -27.59 -5.40
N ALA A 793 6.35 -26.38 -4.93
CA ALA A 793 5.92 -25.31 -5.82
C ALA A 793 7.09 -24.66 -6.58
N ILE A 794 8.07 -24.10 -5.86
CA ILE A 794 9.11 -23.24 -6.45
C ILE A 794 10.51 -23.64 -6.00
N GLY A 795 11.42 -23.75 -6.97
CA GLY A 795 12.86 -23.81 -6.78
C GLY A 795 13.57 -22.59 -7.34
N MET A 796 14.41 -21.97 -6.51
CA MET A 796 15.35 -20.94 -6.94
C MET A 796 16.78 -21.43 -6.68
N GLU A 797 17.41 -21.98 -7.72
CA GLU A 797 18.76 -22.54 -7.63
C GLU A 797 19.77 -21.69 -8.41
N TYR A 798 20.83 -21.22 -7.75
CA TYR A 798 21.86 -20.38 -8.37
C TYR A 798 21.25 -19.13 -9.02
N VAL A 799 20.48 -18.40 -8.22
CA VAL A 799 19.89 -17.12 -8.60
C VAL A 799 20.55 -15.98 -7.85
N LYS A 800 20.72 -14.85 -8.53
CA LYS A 800 21.21 -13.58 -7.98
C LYS A 800 20.13 -12.51 -8.06
N ASN A 801 20.07 -11.57 -7.13
CA ASN A 801 19.19 -10.39 -7.21
C ASN A 801 17.76 -10.78 -7.61
N SER A 802 17.19 -11.77 -6.94
CA SER A 802 15.91 -12.37 -7.32
C SER A 802 14.91 -12.29 -6.19
N TRP A 803 13.62 -12.38 -6.50
CA TRP A 803 12.61 -12.08 -5.49
C TRP A 803 11.27 -12.80 -5.69
N ILE A 804 10.54 -12.96 -4.59
CA ILE A 804 9.14 -13.40 -4.55
C ILE A 804 8.39 -12.41 -3.68
N ARG A 805 7.29 -11.81 -4.17
CA ARG A 805 6.44 -10.94 -3.34
C ARG A 805 4.96 -11.12 -3.56
N ASP A 806 4.15 -10.80 -2.54
CA ASP A 806 2.68 -10.71 -2.66
C ASP A 806 2.01 -12.00 -3.17
N CYS A 807 2.51 -13.15 -2.72
CA CYS A 807 2.05 -14.48 -3.13
C CYS A 807 1.39 -15.24 -1.98
N VAL A 808 0.48 -16.16 -2.34
CA VAL A 808 -0.15 -17.09 -1.40
C VAL A 808 0.22 -18.52 -1.78
N PHE A 809 0.73 -19.29 -0.83
CA PHE A 809 0.95 -20.73 -0.97
C PHE A 809 -0.13 -21.45 -0.15
N GLN A 810 -1.02 -22.12 -0.84
CA GLN A 810 -2.16 -22.78 -0.24
C GLN A 810 -2.10 -24.29 -0.47
N ASP A 811 -2.19 -25.07 0.61
CA ASP A 811 -2.22 -26.53 0.53
C ASP A 811 -1.02 -27.10 -0.25
N TRP A 812 0.20 -26.80 0.21
CA TRP A 812 1.45 -27.33 -0.37
C TRP A 812 2.23 -28.14 0.62
N ASN A 813 2.97 -29.11 0.09
CA ASN A 813 3.91 -29.88 0.88
C ASN A 813 5.24 -29.13 1.04
N GLU A 814 5.86 -28.69 -0.07
CA GLU A 814 6.96 -27.72 -0.04
C GLU A 814 6.61 -26.45 -0.83
N GLY A 815 6.83 -25.28 -0.23
CA GLY A 815 6.54 -24.00 -0.87
C GLY A 815 7.69 -23.46 -1.72
N VAL A 816 8.73 -22.95 -1.07
CA VAL A 816 9.83 -22.23 -1.71
C VAL A 816 11.16 -22.78 -1.25
N ASN A 817 11.93 -23.34 -2.17
CA ASN A 817 13.28 -23.85 -1.92
C ASN A 817 14.32 -22.96 -2.59
N ILE A 818 15.20 -22.34 -1.80
CA ILE A 818 16.29 -21.49 -2.29
C ILE A 818 17.62 -22.22 -2.07
N ARG A 819 18.33 -22.50 -3.15
CA ARG A 819 19.61 -23.22 -3.13
C ARG A 819 20.69 -22.43 -3.85
N ALA A 820 21.79 -22.16 -3.15
CA ALA A 820 22.87 -21.29 -3.63
C ALA A 820 22.32 -19.94 -4.12
N GLY A 821 21.32 -19.40 -3.43
CA GLY A 821 20.76 -18.08 -3.73
C GLY A 821 21.68 -16.98 -3.21
N TYR A 822 21.79 -15.90 -3.96
CA TYR A 822 22.59 -14.74 -3.59
C TYR A 822 21.74 -13.47 -3.72
N GLN A 823 21.59 -12.68 -2.66
CA GLN A 823 20.78 -11.45 -2.72
C GLN A 823 19.31 -11.72 -3.11
N VAL A 824 18.65 -12.62 -2.38
CA VAL A 824 17.27 -13.04 -2.68
C VAL A 824 16.29 -12.49 -1.65
N THR A 825 15.17 -11.90 -2.07
CA THR A 825 14.11 -11.44 -1.15
C THR A 825 12.82 -12.23 -1.34
N VAL A 826 12.27 -12.79 -0.26
CA VAL A 826 10.89 -13.29 -0.17
C VAL A 826 10.11 -12.35 0.75
N GLN A 827 9.13 -11.63 0.22
CA GLN A 827 8.43 -10.57 0.96
C GLN A 827 6.91 -10.68 0.86
N ASN A 828 6.19 -10.45 1.96
CA ASN A 828 4.71 -10.43 1.93
C ASN A 828 4.11 -11.73 1.34
N VAL A 829 4.64 -12.87 1.77
CA VAL A 829 4.17 -14.20 1.35
C VAL A 829 3.37 -14.84 2.46
N THR A 830 2.25 -15.45 2.11
CA THR A 830 1.34 -16.12 3.05
C THR A 830 1.25 -17.61 2.78
N PHE A 831 1.40 -18.42 3.81
CA PHE A 831 1.19 -19.87 3.79
C PHE A 831 -0.10 -20.23 4.53
N ILE A 832 -0.97 -20.98 3.86
CA ILE A 832 -2.27 -21.43 4.39
C ILE A 832 -2.61 -22.87 3.96
N GLY A 833 -3.63 -23.45 4.59
CA GLY A 833 -4.20 -24.73 4.18
C GLY A 833 -3.68 -25.94 4.97
N LYS A 834 -3.79 -27.12 4.35
CA LYS A 834 -3.43 -28.43 4.93
C LYS A 834 -1.96 -28.50 5.29
N LYS A 835 -1.66 -29.15 6.43
CA LYS A 835 -0.28 -29.34 6.90
C LYS A 835 0.57 -30.08 5.86
N GLY A 836 1.77 -29.60 5.58
CA GLY A 836 2.78 -30.16 4.69
C GLY A 836 4.18 -30.15 5.31
N HIS A 837 5.20 -30.43 4.50
CA HIS A 837 6.59 -30.58 4.93
C HIS A 837 7.28 -29.25 5.24
N ALA A 838 7.52 -28.36 4.26
CA ALA A 838 8.40 -27.19 4.42
C ALA A 838 7.85 -25.91 3.76
N SER A 839 8.10 -24.76 4.40
CA SER A 839 7.61 -23.45 3.91
C SER A 839 8.60 -22.75 2.99
N VAL A 840 9.29 -21.71 3.46
CA VAL A 840 10.38 -21.02 2.74
C VAL A 840 11.71 -21.44 3.36
N HIS A 841 12.58 -22.05 2.55
CA HIS A 841 13.81 -22.62 3.06
C HIS A 841 15.04 -22.19 2.26
N ALA A 842 15.95 -21.46 2.91
CA ALA A 842 17.25 -21.09 2.37
C ALA A 842 18.30 -22.16 2.70
N ARG A 843 18.48 -23.13 1.80
CA ARG A 843 19.35 -24.29 2.06
C ARG A 843 20.83 -24.04 1.87
N THR A 844 21.23 -23.13 0.99
CA THR A 844 22.65 -22.76 0.76
C THR A 844 22.65 -21.37 0.12
N GLY A 845 23.76 -20.63 0.24
CA GLY A 845 23.90 -19.32 -0.37
C GLY A 845 24.17 -18.22 0.65
N TYR A 846 23.99 -16.96 0.23
CA TYR A 846 24.35 -15.79 1.02
C TYR A 846 23.30 -14.68 0.88
N GLY A 847 22.91 -14.07 2.00
CA GLY A 847 22.12 -12.84 1.97
C GLY A 847 20.68 -13.05 1.49
N VAL A 848 20.02 -14.12 1.94
CA VAL A 848 18.58 -14.32 1.70
C VAL A 848 17.79 -13.54 2.74
N LEU A 849 16.79 -12.76 2.32
CA LEU A 849 15.89 -12.00 3.17
C LEU A 849 14.47 -12.55 3.05
N ILE A 850 13.90 -13.04 4.15
CA ILE A 850 12.50 -13.45 4.28
C ILE A 850 11.82 -12.42 5.19
N LYS A 851 10.97 -11.56 4.62
CA LYS A 851 10.44 -10.37 5.30
C LYS A 851 8.92 -10.33 5.26
N GLN A 852 8.27 -10.01 6.39
CA GLN A 852 6.82 -9.77 6.44
C GLN A 852 5.98 -10.95 5.91
N CYS A 853 6.41 -12.18 6.18
CA CYS A 853 5.69 -13.38 5.75
C CYS A 853 4.82 -13.94 6.89
N TYR A 854 3.71 -14.55 6.52
CA TYR A 854 2.77 -15.19 7.45
C TYR A 854 2.73 -16.70 7.24
N PHE A 855 2.97 -17.44 8.31
CA PHE A 855 2.94 -18.90 8.34
C PHE A 855 1.89 -19.32 9.38
N ASN A 856 0.84 -19.99 8.95
CA ASN A 856 -0.28 -20.35 9.82
C ASN A 856 -0.09 -21.69 10.57
N GLY A 857 1.13 -22.26 10.60
CA GLY A 857 1.35 -23.63 11.08
C GLY A 857 1.12 -24.73 10.03
N ALA A 858 0.81 -24.39 8.78
CA ALA A 858 0.58 -25.36 7.71
C ALA A 858 1.85 -26.09 7.26
N GLN A 859 3.04 -25.74 7.72
CA GLN A 859 4.25 -26.50 7.37
C GLN A 859 4.91 -27.00 8.63
N HIS A 860 5.33 -28.27 8.59
CA HIS A 860 6.07 -28.90 9.67
C HIS A 860 7.38 -28.18 9.93
N HIS A 861 8.14 -27.88 8.87
CA HIS A 861 9.31 -27.02 8.87
C HIS A 861 8.89 -25.59 8.50
N GLY A 862 8.94 -24.69 9.47
CA GLY A 862 8.67 -23.26 9.26
C GLY A 862 9.76 -22.57 8.43
N PRO A 863 9.75 -21.23 8.35
CA PRO A 863 10.77 -20.50 7.60
C PRO A 863 12.13 -20.75 8.23
N GLY A 864 13.16 -20.92 7.39
CA GLY A 864 14.44 -21.36 7.94
C GLY A 864 15.61 -21.42 6.98
N THR A 865 16.70 -21.98 7.51
CA THR A 865 17.96 -22.17 6.81
C THR A 865 18.41 -23.62 6.82
N GLY A 866 19.43 -23.97 6.05
CA GLY A 866 20.10 -25.26 6.17
C GLY A 866 21.48 -25.29 5.52
N TYR A 867 22.13 -26.45 5.54
CA TYR A 867 23.47 -26.70 4.97
C TYR A 867 24.43 -25.51 5.12
N SER A 868 24.99 -24.97 4.04
CA SER A 868 25.98 -23.89 4.10
C SER A 868 25.36 -22.50 3.86
N ALA A 869 24.09 -22.29 4.21
CA ALA A 869 23.48 -20.97 4.11
C ALA A 869 24.14 -20.00 5.11
N ALA A 870 24.40 -18.78 4.65
CA ALA A 870 25.05 -17.72 5.41
C ALA A 870 24.30 -16.39 5.27
N GLY A 871 24.35 -15.54 6.29
CA GLY A 871 23.80 -14.18 6.26
C GLY A 871 22.30 -14.16 5.94
N THR A 872 21.55 -15.20 6.29
CA THR A 872 20.11 -15.24 6.03
C THR A 872 19.36 -14.48 7.13
N VAL A 873 18.40 -13.67 6.73
CA VAL A 873 17.58 -12.85 7.61
C VAL A 873 16.12 -13.25 7.44
N ILE A 874 15.48 -13.61 8.54
CA ILE A 874 14.03 -13.80 8.63
C ILE A 874 13.54 -12.70 9.57
N THR A 875 12.76 -11.74 9.06
CA THR A 875 12.36 -10.56 9.83
C THR A 875 10.89 -10.21 9.70
N GLN A 876 10.29 -9.71 10.78
CA GLN A 876 8.89 -9.26 10.83
C GLN A 876 7.89 -10.33 10.36
N CYS A 877 8.21 -11.61 10.61
CA CYS A 877 7.38 -12.74 10.21
C CYS A 877 6.53 -13.24 11.40
N ALA A 878 5.37 -13.80 11.08
CA ALA A 878 4.50 -14.42 12.07
C ALA A 878 4.35 -15.91 11.77
N LEU A 879 4.58 -16.74 12.77
CA LEU A 879 4.45 -18.18 12.76
C LEU A 879 3.23 -18.62 13.58
N GLY A 880 2.69 -19.79 13.26
CA GLY A 880 1.64 -20.41 14.04
C GLY A 880 2.10 -20.74 15.46
N THR A 881 1.15 -20.85 16.39
CA THR A 881 1.44 -21.36 17.73
C THR A 881 2.06 -22.75 17.62
N ASP A 882 3.15 -22.99 18.35
CA ASP A 882 3.84 -24.28 18.38
C ASP A 882 4.42 -24.73 17.02
N GLN A 883 4.50 -23.83 16.04
CA GLN A 883 5.20 -24.06 14.76
C GLN A 883 6.69 -23.83 14.95
N ASN A 884 7.56 -24.70 14.43
CA ASN A 884 9.00 -24.45 14.52
C ASN A 884 9.46 -23.36 13.55
N PHE A 885 10.58 -22.71 13.86
CA PHE A 885 11.42 -22.14 12.79
C PHE A 885 12.39 -23.24 12.36
N ASP A 886 12.73 -23.36 11.08
CA ASP A 886 13.61 -24.45 10.65
C ASP A 886 15.09 -24.04 10.63
N SER A 887 15.95 -24.97 11.01
CA SER A 887 17.40 -24.92 10.78
C SER A 887 17.81 -26.34 10.41
N HIS A 888 17.59 -26.66 9.14
CA HIS A 888 17.77 -27.99 8.60
C HIS A 888 19.25 -28.33 8.61
N SER A 889 19.62 -29.47 9.22
CA SER A 889 21.01 -29.81 9.50
C SER A 889 22.00 -29.63 8.32
N GLY A 890 23.29 -29.55 8.64
CA GLY A 890 24.36 -29.22 7.68
C GLY A 890 25.09 -27.90 7.95
N GLN A 891 24.89 -27.34 9.15
CA GLN A 891 25.65 -26.25 9.77
C GLN A 891 25.55 -24.87 9.07
N PRO A 892 24.34 -24.32 8.84
CA PRO A 892 24.21 -22.91 8.45
C PRO A 892 24.81 -22.02 9.54
N TYR A 893 25.24 -20.82 9.21
CA TYR A 893 25.90 -19.92 10.15
C TYR A 893 25.52 -18.47 9.85
N ALA A 894 25.62 -17.60 10.86
CA ALA A 894 25.15 -16.21 10.73
C ALA A 894 23.71 -16.15 10.17
N THR A 895 22.75 -16.66 10.92
CA THR A 895 21.31 -16.52 10.61
C THR A 895 20.67 -15.59 11.62
N LEU A 896 19.81 -14.68 11.16
CA LEU A 896 19.05 -13.76 12.01
C LEU A 896 17.55 -14.08 11.92
N PHE A 897 16.93 -14.30 13.08
CA PHE A 897 15.49 -14.24 13.28
C PHE A 897 15.16 -12.98 14.07
N ASP A 898 14.43 -12.05 13.47
CA ASP A 898 14.32 -10.66 13.92
C ASP A 898 12.87 -10.17 13.95
N ASP A 899 12.40 -9.67 15.10
CA ASP A 899 10.98 -9.27 15.30
C ASP A 899 10.00 -10.38 14.87
N ILE A 900 10.25 -11.60 15.34
CA ILE A 900 9.43 -12.77 15.03
C ILE A 900 8.30 -12.90 16.03
N ARG A 901 7.09 -13.20 15.55
CA ARG A 901 5.94 -13.58 16.39
C ARG A 901 5.65 -15.06 16.23
N GLY A 902 5.58 -15.80 17.33
CA GLY A 902 5.45 -17.26 17.31
C GLY A 902 6.79 -17.96 17.09
N GLY A 903 6.75 -19.29 16.94
CA GLY A 903 7.94 -20.09 16.72
C GLY A 903 8.38 -20.90 17.95
N VAL A 904 8.81 -22.14 17.71
CA VAL A 904 9.45 -23.04 18.68
C VAL A 904 10.73 -23.65 18.12
N PHE A 905 11.55 -24.25 18.99
CA PHE A 905 12.87 -24.78 18.60
C PHE A 905 12.89 -26.28 18.37
N TYR A 906 11.79 -27.03 18.44
CA TYR A 906 11.86 -28.50 18.35
C TYR A 906 11.32 -29.02 17.01
N ASN A 907 11.71 -30.24 16.65
CA ASN A 907 11.44 -30.85 15.34
C ASN A 907 12.08 -30.10 14.17
N LEU A 908 13.28 -29.52 14.36
CA LEU A 908 14.06 -29.02 13.23
C LEU A 908 14.40 -30.16 12.27
N GLY A 909 14.56 -29.83 10.98
CA GLY A 909 14.82 -30.82 9.95
C GLY A 909 16.27 -31.31 9.88
N GLY A 910 16.45 -32.42 9.18
CA GLY A 910 17.75 -32.97 8.84
C GLY A 910 18.16 -34.20 9.68
N PRO A 911 18.93 -35.13 9.10
CA PRO A 911 19.29 -36.38 9.78
C PRO A 911 20.47 -36.19 10.74
N GLU A 912 20.50 -36.97 11.81
CA GLU A 912 21.53 -36.92 12.87
C GLU A 912 22.99 -37.02 12.39
N PRO A 913 23.34 -37.82 11.38
CA PRO A 913 24.66 -37.79 10.76
C PRO A 913 25.13 -36.42 10.27
N GLY A 914 24.19 -35.52 9.97
CA GLY A 914 24.45 -34.15 9.50
C GLY A 914 24.34 -33.08 10.56
N HIS A 915 24.21 -33.41 11.84
CA HIS A 915 24.20 -32.44 12.94
C HIS A 915 25.59 -31.78 13.14
N PRO A 916 25.66 -30.62 13.82
CA PRO A 916 24.58 -29.86 14.45
C PRO A 916 23.62 -29.19 13.44
N HIS A 917 22.45 -28.75 13.92
CA HIS A 917 21.42 -28.10 13.10
C HIS A 917 21.85 -26.72 12.62
N HIS A 918 22.66 -26.02 13.41
CA HIS A 918 23.20 -24.70 13.08
C HIS A 918 24.62 -24.58 13.66
N GLY A 919 25.50 -23.92 12.90
CA GLY A 919 26.81 -23.44 13.33
C GLY A 919 26.70 -22.27 14.31
N LYS A 920 27.79 -21.51 14.45
CA LYS A 920 27.83 -20.33 15.33
C LYS A 920 26.98 -19.18 14.76
N GLN A 921 26.66 -18.22 15.62
CA GLN A 921 25.93 -16.99 15.29
C GLN A 921 24.51 -17.18 14.73
N LEU A 922 23.71 -18.09 15.30
CA LEU A 922 22.25 -17.94 15.22
C LEU A 922 21.85 -16.81 16.16
N VAL A 923 21.22 -15.76 15.62
CA VAL A 923 20.77 -14.59 16.38
C VAL A 923 19.25 -14.56 16.41
N LEU A 924 18.68 -14.49 17.61
CA LEU A 924 17.26 -14.30 17.86
C LEU A 924 17.08 -12.94 18.50
N TRP A 925 16.53 -12.00 17.74
CA TRP A 925 16.37 -10.61 18.14
C TRP A 925 14.90 -10.26 18.27
N ASN A 926 14.45 -9.84 19.46
CA ASN A 926 13.03 -9.59 19.75
C ASN A 926 12.11 -10.76 19.35
N PHE A 927 12.61 -11.99 19.47
CA PHE A 927 11.87 -13.19 19.11
C PHE A 927 10.80 -13.48 20.18
N ARG A 928 9.53 -13.49 19.76
CA ARG A 928 8.38 -13.76 20.65
C ARG A 928 7.90 -15.19 20.46
N HIS A 929 8.53 -16.10 21.18
CA HIS A 929 8.22 -17.52 21.19
C HIS A 929 6.77 -17.80 21.60
N SER A 930 6.14 -18.77 20.94
CA SER A 930 4.77 -19.20 21.26
C SER A 930 4.67 -20.72 21.27
N SER A 931 4.29 -21.26 22.43
CA SER A 931 4.20 -22.71 22.67
C SER A 931 2.95 -23.05 23.45
N ALA A 932 2.36 -24.22 23.18
CA ALA A 932 1.20 -24.71 23.93
C ALA A 932 1.55 -25.22 25.35
N LYS A 933 2.84 -25.29 25.69
CA LYS A 933 3.37 -25.82 26.95
C LYS A 933 4.68 -25.14 27.34
N ASP A 934 5.06 -25.28 28.60
CA ASP A 934 6.39 -24.91 29.07
C ASP A 934 7.49 -25.68 28.32
N GLN A 935 8.61 -25.01 28.03
CA GLN A 935 9.71 -25.56 27.26
C GLN A 935 11.04 -25.39 27.98
N HIS A 936 11.94 -26.35 27.72
CA HIS A 936 13.32 -26.28 28.13
C HIS A 936 14.21 -26.65 26.94
N TYR A 937 15.13 -25.76 26.57
CA TYR A 937 16.04 -25.95 25.45
C TYR A 937 17.49 -26.02 25.93
N ASN A 938 18.09 -27.19 25.82
CA ASN A 938 19.53 -27.33 25.92
C ASN A 938 20.11 -27.39 24.50
N PHE A 939 20.73 -26.29 24.06
CA PHE A 939 21.20 -26.13 22.68
C PHE A 939 22.42 -27.00 22.33
N TRP A 940 23.12 -27.54 23.33
CA TRP A 940 24.29 -28.39 23.13
C TRP A 940 24.31 -29.61 24.07
N ASP A 941 23.22 -30.37 24.07
CA ASP A 941 23.06 -31.58 24.89
C ASP A 941 23.90 -32.75 24.32
N MET A 942 24.94 -33.14 25.04
CA MET A 942 25.83 -34.23 24.64
C MET A 942 25.30 -35.63 24.96
N GLU A 943 24.33 -35.75 25.86
CA GLU A 943 23.81 -37.04 26.34
C GLU A 943 22.64 -37.55 25.50
N ARG A 944 21.78 -36.64 25.03
CA ARG A 944 20.56 -36.99 24.28
C ARG A 944 20.61 -36.48 22.85
N ARG A 945 19.96 -37.20 21.94
CA ARG A 945 19.66 -36.64 20.61
C ARG A 945 18.61 -35.54 20.79
N ARG A 946 18.94 -34.32 20.34
CA ARG A 946 18.01 -33.19 20.26
C ARG A 946 17.84 -32.80 18.82
N ASN A 947 16.61 -32.53 18.41
CA ASN A 947 16.31 -32.00 17.07
C ASN A 947 16.41 -30.47 17.06
N TYR A 948 17.47 -29.93 17.71
CA TYR A 948 17.79 -28.50 17.87
C TYR A 948 19.20 -28.20 18.40
N THR A 949 20.16 -29.05 18.07
CA THR A 949 21.57 -28.82 18.44
C THR A 949 22.12 -27.61 17.69
N ILE A 950 22.37 -26.50 18.39
CA ILE A 950 22.75 -25.19 17.84
C ILE A 950 23.97 -24.68 18.60
N ALA A 951 25.03 -24.28 17.88
CA ALA A 951 26.26 -23.84 18.52
C ALA A 951 26.11 -22.42 19.08
N ALA A 952 26.00 -22.32 20.41
CA ALA A 952 26.07 -21.07 21.18
C ALA A 952 25.21 -19.93 20.58
N PRO A 953 23.87 -20.09 20.49
CA PRO A 953 23.00 -19.07 19.92
C PRO A 953 23.00 -17.78 20.76
N ILE A 954 22.70 -16.65 20.11
CA ILE A 954 22.54 -15.33 20.71
C ILE A 954 21.05 -15.05 20.82
N LEU A 955 20.56 -14.82 22.03
CA LEU A 955 19.19 -14.46 22.34
C LEU A 955 19.21 -13.06 22.94
N GLU A 956 18.59 -12.10 22.26
CA GLU A 956 18.45 -10.72 22.72
C GLU A 956 16.97 -10.31 22.69
N GLY A 957 16.44 -9.90 23.85
CA GLY A 957 15.03 -9.51 23.95
C GLY A 957 14.05 -10.66 23.71
N PHE A 958 14.50 -11.90 23.95
CA PHE A 958 13.70 -13.11 23.75
C PHE A 958 12.52 -13.14 24.72
N GLN A 959 11.31 -13.28 24.17
CA GLN A 959 10.05 -13.28 24.92
C GLN A 959 9.30 -14.59 24.67
N ALA A 960 8.44 -15.00 25.59
CA ALA A 960 7.63 -16.20 25.45
C ALA A 960 6.25 -16.05 26.10
N ASP A 961 5.23 -16.68 25.51
CA ASP A 961 3.87 -16.74 26.08
C ASP A 961 3.71 -17.82 27.18
N SER A 962 4.64 -18.77 27.22
CA SER A 962 4.75 -19.85 28.20
C SER A 962 6.16 -19.84 28.82
N LYS A 963 6.39 -20.58 29.91
CA LYS A 963 7.70 -20.59 30.55
C LYS A 963 8.73 -21.26 29.63
N VAL A 964 9.83 -20.56 29.33
CA VAL A 964 10.97 -21.09 28.58
C VAL A 964 12.23 -20.97 29.42
N THR A 965 12.98 -22.06 29.54
CA THR A 965 14.34 -22.06 30.11
C THR A 965 15.34 -22.56 29.08
N VAL A 966 16.58 -22.07 29.15
CA VAL A 966 17.63 -22.40 28.17
C VAL A 966 18.95 -22.76 28.86
N ASP A 967 19.64 -23.75 28.32
CA ASP A 967 21.02 -24.13 28.66
C ASP A 967 21.88 -24.08 27.39
N ASN A 968 23.18 -23.82 27.57
CA ASN A 968 24.16 -23.75 26.47
C ASN A 968 23.81 -22.72 25.38
N ALA A 969 23.06 -21.67 25.74
CA ALA A 969 23.00 -20.44 24.96
C ALA A 969 24.38 -19.75 25.02
N GLY A 970 24.80 -19.11 23.93
CA GLY A 970 26.05 -18.33 23.91
C GLY A 970 25.88 -17.01 24.64
N ILE A 971 24.89 -16.23 24.21
CA ILE A 971 24.48 -14.97 24.85
C ILE A 971 22.98 -15.03 25.07
N ASN A 972 22.51 -14.60 26.24
CA ASN A 972 21.09 -14.48 26.56
C ASN A 972 20.89 -13.21 27.38
N GLU A 973 20.63 -12.10 26.68
CA GLU A 973 20.49 -10.77 27.27
C GLU A 973 19.04 -10.30 27.21
N LEU A 974 18.64 -9.60 28.29
CA LEU A 974 17.32 -9.00 28.43
C LEU A 974 16.14 -9.98 28.16
N PRO A 975 16.15 -11.20 28.75
CA PRO A 975 15.06 -12.16 28.55
C PRO A 975 13.74 -11.66 29.15
N GLY A 976 12.63 -11.92 28.46
CA GLY A 976 11.27 -11.57 28.88
C GLY A 976 10.84 -10.13 28.55
N GLN A 977 11.68 -9.34 27.88
CA GLN A 977 11.37 -7.95 27.50
C GLN A 977 11.79 -7.67 26.06
N SER A 978 11.11 -6.74 25.39
CA SER A 978 11.54 -6.25 24.08
C SER A 978 12.75 -5.32 24.23
N VAL A 979 13.57 -5.21 23.19
CA VAL A 979 14.76 -4.35 23.11
C VAL A 979 14.71 -3.40 21.92
N ALA A 980 15.49 -2.32 22.00
CA ALA A 980 15.76 -1.42 20.88
C ALA A 980 17.15 -1.69 20.25
N PRO A 981 17.31 -1.60 18.92
CA PRO A 981 16.26 -1.39 17.92
C PRO A 981 15.25 -2.54 17.86
N ALA A 982 14.02 -2.28 17.41
CA ALA A 982 13.00 -3.31 17.30
C ALA A 982 13.39 -4.40 16.29
N SER A 983 13.95 -3.97 15.15
CA SER A 983 14.57 -4.85 14.15
C SER A 983 16.07 -4.59 14.10
N LEU A 984 16.88 -5.62 14.34
CA LEU A 984 18.32 -5.55 14.17
C LEU A 984 18.69 -5.33 12.70
N PHE A 985 18.02 -6.02 11.78
CA PHE A 985 18.30 -5.93 10.36
C PHE A 985 18.10 -4.50 9.84
N GLU A 986 16.95 -3.88 10.13
CA GLU A 986 16.65 -2.51 9.68
C GLU A 986 17.63 -1.49 10.28
N ALA A 987 18.06 -1.70 11.54
CA ALA A 987 19.05 -0.84 12.18
C ALA A 987 20.43 -0.95 11.54
N GLN A 988 20.91 -2.18 11.29
CA GLN A 988 22.18 -2.41 10.60
C GLN A 988 22.14 -1.85 9.18
N LEU A 989 21.02 -2.04 8.47
CA LEU A 989 20.82 -1.50 7.13
C LEU A 989 20.83 0.03 7.11
N ALA A 990 20.13 0.68 8.04
CA ALA A 990 20.12 2.13 8.16
C ALA A 990 21.50 2.69 8.50
N LEU A 991 22.25 1.99 9.37
CA LEU A 991 23.62 2.37 9.70
C LEU A 991 24.56 2.22 8.49
N ARG A 992 24.45 1.13 7.73
CA ARG A 992 25.28 0.88 6.54
C ARG A 992 25.00 1.88 5.43
N LEU A 993 23.73 2.09 5.08
CA LEU A 993 23.35 2.90 3.91
C LEU A 993 23.37 4.41 4.20
N TYR A 994 23.05 4.81 5.44
CA TYR A 994 22.83 6.23 5.77
C TYR A 994 23.71 6.74 6.91
N GLY A 995 24.56 5.90 7.52
CA GLY A 995 25.35 6.27 8.69
C GLY A 995 24.49 6.62 9.91
N LYS A 996 23.22 6.19 9.93
CA LYS A 996 22.24 6.56 10.96
C LYS A 996 22.06 5.42 11.96
N ASP A 997 22.38 5.69 13.22
CA ASP A 997 21.92 4.87 14.34
C ASP A 997 20.48 5.26 14.66
N ILE A 998 19.54 4.35 14.38
CA ILE A 998 18.10 4.59 14.54
C ILE A 998 17.63 4.56 16.01
N THR A 999 18.52 4.23 16.96
CA THR A 999 18.23 4.26 18.39
C THR A 999 18.51 5.62 19.05
N ASN A 1000 19.22 6.52 18.35
CA ASN A 1000 19.40 7.92 18.72
C ASN A 1000 18.29 8.79 18.09
#